data_AF-A0A8H5DJB8-F1
#
_entry.id   AF-A0A8H5DJB8-F1
#
_cell.length_a   1.000
_cell.length_b   1.000
_cell.length_c   1.000
_cell.angle_alpha   90.00
_cell.angle_beta   90.00
_cell.angle_gamma   90.00
#
_symmetry.space_group_name_H-M   'P 1'
#
loop_
_entity.id
_entity.type
_entity.pdbx_description
1 polymer ?
#
loop_
_entity_poly.entity_id
_entity_poly.type
_entity_poly.pdbx_seq_one_letter_code
_entity_poly.pdbx_strand_id
1 'polypeptide(L)'
;MSSNIGLVDAYLAKRTWKTAENANSTYSHQGLMQYVSNQIISQYWLEKVYTDEIRQYDRENRFHIHDLGFLSAYCSGWSIEDILLQGFGGVENKIQCRPAKHLNTALNQMVNFLFTLQGELAGAQALSSFDTYLAPFIRNDNLSYLDVFKYVQSFVYALNVPTRSGFQAPFTNLSLDLICPKRLGDQCVIIGGELRTEWVYSDFQDEMDILNKAFAQVMTQGDGNGNIFSFPIPTYNISDGIDWESPRWKSIWEMTAKYGVPYFANFVNSHLDPEDFRSMCCRLRLDLSKLHCRVGGQYGAGPLTGSIGVVTVNLPNLAYRSNGSKAAFMSEVSNTLRVARDSLEIKRKLVDANSALYPYAAHYLSATKQRTGSYWTNHFSTIGVNGMNEALMALIGDGIGERKDSALEILEFIKDQLQEFQNETGNLYNLEASPAESTCYKFAKRDKELFPDHRILTFYTNSTMLPVDTTEDLFEAMGHQEDLQCSYTGGTVFHAFLGEQLPSWELARDLIKTLTARFRIPYITLTPTFSICPTHGYRAGEQPECLACGELTLVYSRIVGYFRPTRDWNRGKAKEFVERRVYKYETGLDRSKGDSELKEMERQIADIAHLPVAGYIKSTLSDYPGKMQASIMFTSRCNLACPWCHNGPVVQGERDDVTVLDVFRHITSTSHKCLVVSGGEPTIHKGLLPFLRILKRAGISIKLDSNGTSPNVLKQVLAGKLVDFVAMDIKCALENYKRVTGRKVKPRLLEASIDRIKTSRVPHEFRTTIVPSLVDMEDLYEAKRLSGQKLTMQRFRNGGTVLNEKFRTCQEHTDDEFDILVAQMA
;
A
#
# COMPACT_ATOMS: atom_id res chain seq x y z
N MET A 1 -20.65 37.92 -17.83
CA MET A 1 -21.58 36.78 -17.88
C MET A 1 -21.45 36.16 -19.27
N SER A 2 -20.75 35.02 -19.42
CA SER A 2 -20.86 34.28 -20.68
C SER A 2 -22.30 33.81 -20.81
N SER A 3 -22.93 33.91 -21.99
CA SER A 3 -24.31 33.47 -22.13
C SER A 3 -24.43 32.01 -21.72
N ASN A 4 -25.45 31.67 -20.92
CA ASN A 4 -25.72 30.29 -20.50
C ASN A 4 -25.88 29.33 -21.71
N ILE A 5 -26.17 29.89 -22.89
CA ILE A 5 -26.22 29.20 -24.18
C ILE A 5 -24.86 28.57 -24.53
N GLY A 6 -23.75 29.29 -24.29
CA GLY A 6 -22.41 28.79 -24.60
C GLY A 6 -22.01 27.53 -23.81
N LEU A 7 -22.62 27.27 -22.66
CA LEU A 7 -22.41 26.02 -21.91
C LEU A 7 -22.97 24.81 -22.66
N VAL A 8 -24.13 24.97 -23.28
CA VAL A 8 -24.79 23.91 -24.05
C VAL A 8 -23.97 23.60 -25.31
N ASP A 9 -23.55 24.63 -26.05
CA ASP A 9 -22.71 24.47 -27.24
C ASP A 9 -21.38 23.77 -26.92
N ALA A 10 -20.76 24.14 -25.80
CA ALA A 10 -19.50 23.54 -25.35
C ALA A 10 -19.63 22.05 -25.01
N TYR A 11 -20.75 21.64 -24.40
CA TYR A 11 -21.04 20.24 -24.10
C TYR A 11 -21.35 19.45 -25.38
N LEU A 12 -22.24 19.95 -26.24
CA LEU A 12 -22.60 19.31 -27.51
C LEU A 12 -21.38 19.10 -28.43
N ALA A 13 -20.47 20.06 -28.46
CA ALA A 13 -19.25 19.96 -29.26
C ALA A 13 -18.14 19.11 -28.61
N LYS A 14 -18.36 18.54 -27.41
CA LYS A 14 -17.36 17.79 -26.61
C LYS A 14 -16.03 18.55 -26.45
N ARG A 15 -16.07 19.88 -26.42
CA ARG A 15 -14.87 20.74 -26.43
C ARG A 15 -14.20 20.86 -25.07
N THR A 16 -14.88 20.50 -23.99
CA THR A 16 -14.37 20.70 -22.62
C THR A 16 -13.92 19.39 -22.00
N TRP A 17 -12.73 19.39 -21.39
CA TRP A 17 -12.23 18.24 -20.62
C TRP A 17 -13.06 17.98 -19.35
N LYS A 18 -13.88 18.94 -18.90
CA LYS A 18 -14.79 18.81 -17.75
C LYS A 18 -15.81 17.69 -17.92
N THR A 19 -16.14 17.28 -19.16
CA THR A 19 -17.00 16.10 -19.39
C THR A 19 -16.30 14.78 -19.08
N ALA A 20 -14.98 14.78 -18.84
CA ALA A 20 -14.18 13.63 -18.40
C ALA A 20 -13.63 13.84 -16.96
N GLU A 21 -14.20 14.79 -16.20
CA GLU A 21 -13.77 15.07 -14.81
C GLU A 21 -14.15 13.93 -13.85
N ASN A 22 -15.24 13.23 -14.14
CA ASN A 22 -15.71 12.07 -13.39
C ASN A 22 -15.87 10.88 -14.35
N ALA A 23 -15.09 9.82 -14.13
CA ALA A 23 -15.11 8.62 -14.96
C ALA A 23 -16.45 7.84 -14.90
N ASN A 24 -17.31 8.15 -13.92
CA ASN A 24 -18.68 7.61 -13.84
C ASN A 24 -19.66 8.33 -14.79
N SER A 25 -19.31 9.50 -15.33
CA SER A 25 -20.20 10.27 -16.19
C SER A 25 -20.04 9.90 -17.67
N THR A 26 -21.16 9.85 -18.41
CA THR A 26 -21.15 9.59 -19.86
C THR A 26 -21.86 10.71 -20.62
N TYR A 27 -21.41 10.96 -21.86
CA TYR A 27 -22.04 11.92 -22.74
C TYR A 27 -23.49 11.49 -23.03
N SER A 28 -24.43 12.21 -22.43
CA SER A 28 -25.86 11.96 -22.52
C SER A 28 -26.67 13.25 -22.33
N HIS A 29 -27.98 13.18 -22.59
CA HIS A 29 -28.89 14.29 -22.32
C HIS A 29 -28.94 14.66 -20.82
N GLN A 30 -28.95 13.65 -19.94
CA GLN A 30 -28.93 13.90 -18.49
C GLN A 30 -27.58 14.43 -18.02
N GLY A 31 -26.47 13.97 -18.62
CA GLY A 31 -25.15 14.56 -18.39
C GLY A 31 -25.08 16.04 -18.78
N LEU A 32 -25.80 16.47 -19.83
CA LEU A 32 -25.93 17.88 -20.19
C LEU A 32 -26.67 18.67 -19.11
N MET A 33 -27.82 18.17 -18.64
CA MET A 33 -28.61 18.82 -17.59
C MET A 33 -27.78 19.01 -16.32
N GLN A 34 -27.06 17.96 -15.90
CA GLN A 34 -26.17 18.01 -14.76
C GLN A 34 -24.99 18.97 -14.98
N TYR A 35 -24.36 18.96 -16.16
CA TYR A 35 -23.27 19.88 -16.50
C TYR A 35 -23.69 21.35 -16.37
N VAL A 36 -24.85 21.71 -16.94
CA VAL A 36 -25.37 23.08 -16.88
C VAL A 36 -25.73 23.45 -15.43
N SER A 37 -26.46 22.59 -14.72
CA SER A 37 -26.84 22.80 -13.32
C SER A 37 -25.62 23.01 -12.44
N ASN A 38 -24.60 22.15 -12.57
CA ASN A 38 -23.39 22.20 -11.77
C ASN A 38 -22.63 23.53 -11.96
N GLN A 39 -22.53 24.04 -13.20
CA GLN A 39 -21.85 25.32 -13.43
C GLN A 39 -22.60 26.49 -12.79
N ILE A 40 -23.93 26.52 -12.89
CA ILE A 40 -24.76 27.59 -12.32
C ILE A 40 -24.69 27.57 -10.78
N ILE A 41 -24.85 26.40 -10.17
CA ILE A 41 -24.81 26.25 -8.71
C ILE A 41 -23.40 26.56 -8.17
N SER A 42 -22.34 26.17 -8.90
CA SER A 42 -20.97 26.52 -8.52
C SER A 42 -20.75 28.03 -8.52
N GLN A 43 -21.29 28.75 -9.51
CA GLN A 43 -21.24 30.21 -9.54
C GLN A 43 -22.03 30.82 -8.38
N TYR A 44 -23.20 30.27 -8.04
CA TYR A 44 -23.97 30.73 -6.89
C TYR A 44 -23.19 30.60 -5.58
N TRP A 45 -22.55 29.45 -5.33
CA TRP A 45 -21.66 29.26 -4.18
C TRP A 45 -20.57 30.33 -4.13
N LEU A 46 -19.82 30.47 -5.22
CA LEU A 46 -18.65 31.36 -5.24
C LEU A 46 -19.04 32.83 -5.19
N GLU A 47 -20.09 33.26 -5.91
CA GLU A 47 -20.44 34.67 -6.09
C GLU A 47 -21.41 35.21 -5.04
N LYS A 48 -22.28 34.37 -4.47
CA LYS A 48 -23.33 34.80 -3.54
C LYS A 48 -23.16 34.31 -2.12
N VAL A 49 -22.63 33.09 -1.92
CA VAL A 49 -22.56 32.47 -0.60
C VAL A 49 -21.21 32.68 0.06
N TYR A 50 -20.13 32.36 -0.64
CA TYR A 50 -18.79 32.47 -0.10
C TYR A 50 -18.26 33.90 -0.14
N THR A 51 -17.44 34.22 0.86
CA THR A 51 -16.78 35.52 0.98
C THR A 51 -15.77 35.73 -0.14
N ASP A 52 -15.40 36.99 -0.37
CA ASP A 52 -14.38 37.34 -1.37
C ASP A 52 -13.02 36.68 -1.06
N GLU A 53 -12.67 36.51 0.22
CA GLU A 53 -11.45 35.80 0.65
C GLU A 53 -11.48 34.33 0.21
N ILE A 54 -12.57 33.59 0.49
CA ILE A 54 -12.69 32.18 0.06
C ILE A 54 -12.61 32.07 -1.46
N ARG A 55 -13.30 32.96 -2.18
CA ARG A 55 -13.26 32.99 -3.65
C ARG A 55 -11.86 33.28 -4.18
N GLN A 56 -11.11 34.17 -3.52
CA GLN A 56 -9.74 34.47 -3.89
C GLN A 56 -8.85 33.24 -3.72
N TYR A 57 -8.95 32.52 -2.60
CA TYR A 57 -8.14 31.32 -2.33
C TYR A 57 -8.41 30.18 -3.33
N ASP A 58 -9.68 29.98 -3.73
CA ASP A 58 -10.04 29.04 -4.80
C ASP A 58 -9.44 29.46 -6.16
N ARG A 59 -9.52 30.75 -6.52
CA ARG A 59 -8.94 31.29 -7.77
C ARG A 59 -7.41 31.21 -7.82
N GLU A 60 -6.78 31.40 -6.66
CA GLU A 60 -5.34 31.29 -6.43
C GLU A 60 -4.85 29.84 -6.32
N ASN A 61 -5.78 28.87 -6.42
CA ASN A 61 -5.52 27.44 -6.44
C ASN A 61 -4.85 26.92 -5.14
N ARG A 62 -5.09 27.59 -4.01
CA ARG A 62 -4.55 27.22 -2.69
C ARG A 62 -5.24 26.00 -2.08
N PHE A 63 -6.52 25.84 -2.39
CA PHE A 63 -7.29 24.63 -2.10
C PHE A 63 -8.33 24.39 -3.20
N HIS A 64 -9.00 23.24 -3.13
CA HIS A 64 -10.17 22.91 -3.93
C HIS A 64 -11.36 22.60 -3.04
N ILE A 65 -12.46 23.34 -3.24
CA ILE A 65 -13.76 23.01 -2.64
C ILE A 65 -14.46 21.99 -3.52
N HIS A 66 -14.74 20.81 -2.96
CA HIS A 66 -15.38 19.72 -3.70
C HIS A 66 -16.89 19.93 -3.86
N ASP A 67 -17.43 19.40 -4.95
CA ASP A 67 -18.86 19.28 -5.24
C ASP A 67 -19.65 20.59 -5.17
N LEU A 68 -19.03 21.70 -5.58
CA LEU A 68 -19.71 23.00 -5.76
C LEU A 68 -20.92 22.94 -6.72
N GLY A 69 -21.05 21.87 -7.52
CA GLY A 69 -22.23 21.64 -8.35
C GLY A 69 -23.51 21.35 -7.57
N PHE A 70 -23.40 21.00 -6.28
CA PHE A 70 -24.53 20.64 -5.44
C PHE A 70 -24.68 21.65 -4.30
N LEU A 71 -25.90 22.15 -4.12
CA LEU A 71 -26.27 22.94 -2.94
C LEU A 71 -26.75 21.96 -1.86
N SER A 72 -25.86 21.12 -1.34
CA SER A 72 -26.18 20.09 -0.33
C SER A 72 -24.96 19.62 0.46
N ALA A 73 -25.21 18.76 1.46
CA ALA A 73 -24.17 18.03 2.17
C ALA A 73 -23.41 17.08 1.22
N TYR A 74 -22.20 16.67 1.63
CA TYR A 74 -21.37 15.82 0.79
C TYR A 74 -21.84 14.35 0.80
N CYS A 75 -21.54 13.60 1.85
CA CYS A 75 -21.83 12.16 1.90
C CYS A 75 -22.40 11.74 3.26
N SER A 76 -23.07 10.59 3.30
CA SER A 76 -23.69 10.08 4.53
C SER A 76 -23.73 8.56 4.55
N GLY A 77 -23.48 8.00 5.73
CA GLY A 77 -23.85 6.64 6.07
C GLY A 77 -25.21 6.62 6.75
N TRP A 78 -26.00 5.59 6.46
CA TRP A 78 -27.37 5.45 6.93
C TRP A 78 -27.54 4.21 7.80
N SER A 79 -28.45 4.31 8.75
CA SER A 79 -28.77 3.20 9.65
C SER A 79 -29.72 2.22 8.96
N ILE A 80 -29.28 0.97 8.80
CA ILE A 80 -30.18 -0.11 8.38
C ILE A 80 -31.27 -0.33 9.43
N GLU A 81 -30.96 -0.17 10.71
CA GLU A 81 -31.91 -0.27 11.81
C GLU A 81 -33.11 0.67 11.60
N ASP A 82 -32.86 1.93 11.23
CA ASP A 82 -33.93 2.91 10.96
C ASP A 82 -34.79 2.49 9.77
N ILE A 83 -34.19 1.97 8.70
CA ILE A 83 -34.92 1.46 7.52
C ILE A 83 -35.79 0.25 7.92
N LEU A 84 -35.28 -0.64 8.78
CA LEU A 84 -36.00 -1.83 9.22
C LEU A 84 -37.10 -1.52 10.25
N LEU A 85 -36.96 -0.45 11.04
CA LEU A 85 -37.95 -0.01 12.03
C LEU A 85 -39.05 0.86 11.42
N GLN A 86 -38.67 1.81 10.57
CA GLN A 86 -39.55 2.86 10.05
C GLN A 86 -40.08 2.54 8.64
N GLY A 87 -39.37 1.70 7.88
CA GLY A 87 -39.60 1.51 6.45
C GLY A 87 -39.01 2.66 5.63
N PHE A 88 -39.37 2.72 4.35
CA PHE A 88 -38.96 3.81 3.47
C PHE A 88 -40.07 4.85 3.29
N GLY A 89 -39.96 6.02 3.91
CA GLY A 89 -40.97 7.07 3.79
C GLY A 89 -40.65 8.36 4.54
N GLY A 90 -41.68 8.95 5.16
CA GLY A 90 -41.54 10.12 6.04
C GLY A 90 -41.69 11.50 5.38
N VAL A 91 -41.95 11.55 4.07
CA VAL A 91 -42.13 12.80 3.33
C VAL A 91 -43.60 12.99 2.93
N GLU A 92 -44.14 14.18 3.19
CA GLU A 92 -45.52 14.53 2.86
C GLU A 92 -45.77 14.46 1.34
N ASN A 93 -46.95 13.99 0.94
CA ASN A 93 -47.36 13.85 -0.47
C ASN A 93 -46.46 12.92 -1.31
N LYS A 94 -45.70 12.03 -0.69
CA LYS A 94 -44.92 10.96 -1.34
C LYS A 94 -45.40 9.58 -0.87
N ILE A 95 -45.16 8.56 -1.70
CA ILE A 95 -45.45 7.18 -1.35
C ILE A 95 -44.59 6.78 -0.15
N GLN A 96 -45.19 6.06 0.80
CA GLN A 96 -44.51 5.53 1.98
C GLN A 96 -44.60 4.00 2.00
N CYS A 97 -43.49 3.35 2.27
CA CYS A 97 -43.37 1.91 2.43
C CYS A 97 -43.35 1.54 3.91
N ARG A 98 -44.18 0.59 4.31
CA ARG A 98 -44.09 -0.01 5.64
C ARG A 98 -42.78 -0.79 5.80
N PRO A 99 -42.31 -1.00 7.04
CA PRO A 99 -41.17 -1.87 7.35
C PRO A 99 -41.23 -3.22 6.65
N ALA A 100 -40.09 -3.66 6.10
CA ALA A 100 -40.00 -4.89 5.34
C ALA A 100 -40.16 -6.14 6.23
N LYS A 101 -40.92 -7.13 5.74
CA LYS A 101 -41.12 -8.43 6.40
C LYS A 101 -40.36 -9.59 5.73
N HIS A 102 -39.85 -9.37 4.52
CA HIS A 102 -39.19 -10.37 3.70
C HIS A 102 -37.89 -9.81 3.12
N LEU A 103 -36.91 -10.68 2.87
CA LEU A 103 -35.57 -10.28 2.40
C LEU A 103 -35.62 -9.47 1.12
N ASN A 104 -36.36 -9.94 0.11
CA ASN A 104 -36.50 -9.25 -1.17
C ASN A 104 -37.12 -7.84 -1.01
N THR A 105 -38.10 -7.69 -0.10
CA THR A 105 -38.70 -6.37 0.17
C THR A 105 -37.70 -5.44 0.83
N ALA A 106 -36.90 -5.92 1.79
CA ALA A 106 -35.85 -5.11 2.45
C ALA A 106 -34.81 -4.62 1.44
N LEU A 107 -34.30 -5.51 0.58
CA LEU A 107 -33.34 -5.17 -0.46
C LEU A 107 -33.90 -4.13 -1.46
N ASN A 108 -35.14 -4.31 -1.92
CA ASN A 108 -35.77 -3.34 -2.83
C ASN A 108 -36.01 -1.98 -2.17
N GLN A 109 -36.38 -1.94 -0.89
CA GLN A 109 -36.49 -0.69 -0.14
C GLN A 109 -35.14 0.01 -0.03
N MET A 110 -34.06 -0.72 0.26
CA MET A 110 -32.70 -0.17 0.31
C MET A 110 -32.25 0.40 -1.03
N VAL A 111 -32.54 -0.25 -2.16
CA VAL A 111 -32.26 0.31 -3.49
C VAL A 111 -32.97 1.65 -3.67
N ASN A 112 -34.29 1.70 -3.45
CA ASN A 112 -35.05 2.94 -3.60
C ASN A 112 -34.57 4.05 -2.65
N PHE A 113 -34.22 3.67 -1.42
CA PHE A 113 -33.66 4.57 -0.41
C PHE A 113 -32.36 5.20 -0.88
N LEU A 114 -31.39 4.39 -1.31
CA LEU A 114 -30.07 4.86 -1.75
C LEU A 114 -30.17 5.74 -3.00
N PHE A 115 -31.01 5.37 -3.98
CA PHE A 115 -31.24 6.20 -5.17
C PHE A 115 -31.90 7.54 -4.85
N THR A 116 -32.86 7.55 -3.93
CA THR A 116 -33.58 8.77 -3.55
C THR A 116 -32.65 9.74 -2.82
N LEU A 117 -31.86 9.25 -1.85
CA LEU A 117 -30.94 10.08 -1.09
C LEU A 117 -29.71 10.53 -1.89
N GLN A 118 -29.28 9.77 -2.89
CA GLN A 118 -28.29 10.27 -3.87
C GLN A 118 -28.79 11.52 -4.62
N GLY A 119 -30.10 11.73 -4.72
CA GLY A 119 -30.68 12.96 -5.26
C GLY A 119 -30.58 14.17 -4.34
N GLU A 120 -30.41 13.96 -3.03
CA GLU A 120 -30.32 15.02 -2.02
C GLU A 120 -28.87 15.34 -1.60
N LEU A 121 -27.96 14.38 -1.71
CA LEU A 121 -26.55 14.51 -1.33
C LEU A 121 -25.61 14.35 -2.53
N ALA A 122 -24.45 15.00 -2.49
CA ALA A 122 -23.52 15.05 -3.63
C ALA A 122 -22.70 13.77 -3.82
N GLY A 123 -22.35 13.09 -2.72
CA GLY A 123 -21.36 12.02 -2.66
C GLY A 123 -21.94 10.67 -2.24
N ALA A 124 -21.06 9.83 -1.68
CA ALA A 124 -21.34 8.43 -1.36
C ALA A 124 -22.47 8.23 -0.34
N GLN A 125 -23.27 7.18 -0.57
CA GLN A 125 -24.30 6.69 0.34
C GLN A 125 -23.88 5.31 0.87
N ALA A 126 -23.66 5.21 2.19
CA ALA A 126 -23.15 3.98 2.80
C ALA A 126 -24.20 3.29 3.67
N LEU A 127 -24.20 1.95 3.65
CA LEU A 127 -24.90 1.12 4.63
C LEU A 127 -23.91 0.23 5.36
N SER A 128 -24.14 0.11 6.67
CA SER A 128 -23.22 -0.54 7.63
C SER A 128 -23.83 -1.82 8.18
N SER A 129 -22.99 -2.83 8.45
CA SER A 129 -23.43 -4.14 8.99
C SER A 129 -24.50 -4.82 8.12
N PHE A 130 -24.35 -4.73 6.80
CA PHE A 130 -25.36 -5.17 5.82
C PHE A 130 -25.68 -6.66 5.94
N ASP A 131 -24.66 -7.49 6.12
CA ASP A 131 -24.81 -8.94 6.30
C ASP A 131 -25.49 -9.29 7.62
N THR A 132 -25.07 -8.65 8.71
CA THR A 132 -25.63 -8.91 10.05
C THR A 132 -27.12 -8.55 10.11
N TYR A 133 -27.53 -7.36 9.63
CA TYR A 133 -28.92 -6.92 9.72
C TYR A 133 -29.89 -7.72 8.82
N LEU A 134 -29.42 -8.24 7.69
CA LEU A 134 -30.26 -8.94 6.72
C LEU A 134 -30.29 -10.46 6.90
N ALA A 135 -29.30 -11.05 7.58
CA ALA A 135 -29.24 -12.48 7.84
C ALA A 135 -30.53 -13.07 8.45
N PRO A 136 -31.20 -12.42 9.42
CA PRO A 136 -32.41 -13.00 10.03
C PRO A 136 -33.59 -13.18 9.06
N PHE A 137 -33.68 -12.37 7.99
CA PHE A 137 -34.72 -12.53 6.98
C PHE A 137 -34.58 -13.85 6.21
N ILE A 138 -33.36 -14.37 6.06
CA ILE A 138 -33.10 -15.65 5.38
C ILE A 138 -33.75 -16.80 6.14
N ARG A 139 -33.58 -16.83 7.47
CA ARG A 139 -34.20 -17.83 8.33
C ARG A 139 -35.72 -17.64 8.43
N ASN A 140 -36.18 -16.40 8.61
CA ASN A 140 -37.61 -16.08 8.71
C ASN A 140 -38.40 -16.51 7.46
N ASP A 141 -37.83 -16.30 6.28
CA ASP A 141 -38.46 -16.64 5.01
C ASP A 141 -38.16 -18.10 4.58
N ASN A 142 -37.36 -18.85 5.36
CA ASN A 142 -36.89 -20.20 5.07
C ASN A 142 -36.27 -20.32 3.65
N LEU A 143 -35.38 -19.38 3.31
CA LEU A 143 -34.84 -19.26 1.96
C LEU A 143 -33.72 -20.26 1.71
N SER A 144 -33.73 -20.85 0.51
CA SER A 144 -32.59 -21.62 0.03
C SER A 144 -31.45 -20.68 -0.42
N TYR A 145 -30.24 -21.23 -0.53
CA TYR A 145 -29.11 -20.52 -1.14
C TYR A 145 -29.46 -19.91 -2.51
N LEU A 146 -30.20 -20.64 -3.33
CA LEU A 146 -30.57 -20.20 -4.68
C LEU A 146 -31.51 -18.99 -4.65
N ASP A 147 -32.41 -18.92 -3.66
CA ASP A 147 -33.32 -17.79 -3.50
C ASP A 147 -32.56 -16.54 -3.05
N VAL A 148 -31.67 -16.70 -2.08
CA VAL A 148 -30.78 -15.61 -1.63
C VAL A 148 -29.92 -15.11 -2.78
N PHE A 149 -29.32 -16.01 -3.57
CA PHE A 149 -28.53 -15.65 -4.74
C PHE A 149 -29.32 -14.80 -5.74
N LYS A 150 -30.56 -15.20 -6.07
CA LYS A 150 -31.43 -14.44 -6.98
C LYS A 150 -31.77 -13.04 -6.44
N TYR A 151 -32.08 -12.94 -5.14
CA TYR A 151 -32.40 -11.65 -4.53
C TYR A 151 -31.20 -10.71 -4.47
N VAL A 152 -30.03 -11.22 -4.11
CA VAL A 152 -28.78 -10.45 -4.11
C VAL A 152 -28.38 -10.06 -5.53
N GLN A 153 -28.55 -10.95 -6.52
CA GLN A 153 -28.33 -10.62 -7.92
C GLN A 153 -29.23 -9.45 -8.35
N SER A 154 -30.54 -9.54 -8.09
CA SER A 154 -31.48 -8.46 -8.39
C SER A 154 -31.07 -7.13 -7.74
N PHE A 155 -30.62 -7.16 -6.49
CA PHE A 155 -30.16 -6.00 -5.75
C PHE A 155 -28.90 -5.35 -6.37
N VAL A 156 -27.86 -6.15 -6.65
CA VAL A 156 -26.61 -5.64 -7.25
C VAL A 156 -26.87 -5.07 -8.64
N TYR A 157 -27.66 -5.75 -9.48
CA TYR A 157 -28.03 -5.22 -10.80
C TYR A 157 -28.79 -3.90 -10.68
N ALA A 158 -29.78 -3.82 -9.78
CA ALA A 158 -30.56 -2.60 -9.61
C ALA A 158 -29.71 -1.39 -9.21
N LEU A 159 -28.66 -1.58 -8.39
CA LEU A 159 -27.74 -0.51 -8.01
C LEU A 159 -26.79 -0.07 -9.14
N ASN A 160 -26.52 -0.92 -10.14
CA ASN A 160 -25.64 -0.58 -11.25
C ASN A 160 -26.38 -0.10 -12.51
N VAL A 161 -27.70 -0.26 -12.58
CA VAL A 161 -28.49 0.29 -13.68
C VAL A 161 -28.65 1.80 -13.47
N PRO A 162 -28.10 2.65 -14.35
CA PRO A 162 -28.25 4.09 -14.22
C PRO A 162 -29.71 4.48 -14.47
N THR A 163 -30.38 5.04 -13.45
CA THR A 163 -31.76 5.54 -13.58
C THR A 163 -31.87 7.00 -13.16
N ARG A 164 -32.78 7.73 -13.85
CA ARG A 164 -33.37 9.09 -13.68
C ARG A 164 -32.55 10.27 -13.12
N SER A 165 -31.58 10.11 -12.22
CA SER A 165 -30.74 11.20 -11.69
C SER A 165 -29.35 11.15 -12.33
N GLY A 166 -29.14 11.94 -13.39
CA GLY A 166 -27.81 12.12 -14.01
C GLY A 166 -27.27 10.95 -14.84
N PHE A 167 -28.02 9.84 -14.97
CA PHE A 167 -27.59 8.62 -15.68
C PHE A 167 -26.27 8.02 -15.14
N GLN A 168 -26.06 8.17 -13.83
CA GLN A 168 -24.97 7.52 -13.11
C GLN A 168 -25.59 6.54 -12.11
N ALA A 169 -24.92 5.41 -11.90
CA ALA A 169 -25.23 4.55 -10.76
C ALA A 169 -24.91 5.33 -9.47
N PRO A 170 -25.75 5.23 -8.42
CA PRO A 170 -25.50 5.88 -7.15
C PRO A 170 -24.19 5.36 -6.55
N PHE A 171 -23.39 6.27 -6.00
CA PHE A 171 -22.12 5.90 -5.40
C PHE A 171 -22.43 5.25 -4.05
N THR A 172 -22.45 3.92 -4.02
CA THR A 172 -22.92 3.15 -2.88
C THR A 172 -21.81 2.30 -2.27
N ASN A 173 -21.80 2.24 -0.94
CA ASN A 173 -20.84 1.45 -0.18
C ASN A 173 -21.58 0.55 0.80
N LEU A 174 -21.16 -0.72 0.88
CA LEU A 174 -21.67 -1.67 1.87
C LEU A 174 -20.52 -2.13 2.75
N SER A 175 -20.72 -2.06 4.06
CA SER A 175 -19.81 -2.68 5.04
C SER A 175 -20.39 -4.00 5.52
N LEU A 176 -19.54 -5.03 5.51
CA LEU A 176 -19.87 -6.42 5.80
C LEU A 176 -18.98 -6.90 6.95
N ASP A 177 -19.58 -7.52 7.95
CA ASP A 177 -18.90 -7.81 9.22
C ASP A 177 -18.13 -9.13 9.22
N LEU A 178 -18.45 -10.08 8.33
CA LEU A 178 -18.02 -11.49 8.33
C LEU A 178 -18.44 -12.28 9.57
N ILE A 179 -18.13 -11.75 10.75
CA ILE A 179 -18.44 -12.32 12.06
C ILE A 179 -19.39 -11.36 12.76
N CYS A 180 -20.46 -11.91 13.32
CA CYS A 180 -21.43 -11.10 14.06
C CYS A 180 -20.72 -10.27 15.16
N PRO A 181 -20.83 -8.93 15.13
CA PRO A 181 -20.16 -8.08 16.11
C PRO A 181 -20.81 -8.19 17.49
N LYS A 182 -20.03 -8.33 18.57
CA LYS A 182 -20.52 -8.56 19.95
C LYS A 182 -21.71 -7.67 20.36
N ARG A 183 -21.58 -6.35 20.20
CA ARG A 183 -22.62 -5.38 20.60
C ARG A 183 -23.93 -5.48 19.81
N LEU A 184 -23.85 -5.88 18.53
CA LEU A 184 -25.04 -6.11 17.71
C LEU A 184 -25.59 -7.52 17.93
N GLY A 185 -24.70 -8.48 18.20
CA GLY A 185 -25.01 -9.87 18.47
C GLY A 185 -26.01 -10.07 19.59
N ASP A 186 -25.90 -9.29 20.68
CA ASP A 186 -26.81 -9.36 21.83
C ASP A 186 -28.16 -8.63 21.62
N GLN A 187 -28.34 -7.92 20.51
CA GLN A 187 -29.57 -7.15 20.25
C GLN A 187 -30.65 -8.03 19.63
N CYS A 188 -31.91 -7.73 19.96
CA CYS A 188 -33.05 -8.41 19.37
C CYS A 188 -33.15 -8.09 17.87
N VAL A 189 -33.50 -9.12 17.09
CA VAL A 189 -33.68 -8.99 15.64
C VAL A 189 -34.86 -8.09 15.30
N ILE A 190 -34.71 -7.26 14.26
CA ILE A 190 -35.80 -6.41 13.73
C ILE A 190 -36.35 -7.01 12.44
N ILE A 191 -37.65 -7.35 12.44
CA ILE A 191 -38.38 -7.78 11.23
C ILE A 191 -39.76 -7.12 11.23
N GLY A 192 -40.14 -6.50 10.11
CA GLY A 192 -41.47 -5.91 9.96
C GLY A 192 -41.75 -4.71 10.87
N GLY A 193 -40.70 -4.03 11.35
CA GLY A 193 -40.81 -2.89 12.28
C GLY A 193 -40.92 -3.29 13.75
N GLU A 194 -40.80 -4.59 14.06
CA GLU A 194 -40.96 -5.13 15.40
C GLU A 194 -39.68 -5.83 15.86
N LEU A 195 -39.36 -5.68 17.16
CA LEU A 195 -38.27 -6.39 17.83
C LEU A 195 -38.71 -7.81 18.17
N ARG A 196 -37.97 -8.81 17.70
CA ARG A 196 -38.20 -10.23 17.96
C ARG A 196 -37.39 -10.65 19.17
N THR A 197 -38.04 -10.72 20.33
CA THR A 197 -37.40 -11.03 21.61
C THR A 197 -36.86 -12.47 21.70
N GLU A 198 -37.33 -13.35 20.83
CA GLU A 198 -36.91 -14.75 20.73
C GLU A 198 -35.58 -14.95 20.01
N TRP A 199 -35.08 -13.94 19.29
CA TRP A 199 -33.91 -14.03 18.41
C TRP A 199 -32.95 -12.88 18.66
N VAL A 200 -31.66 -13.20 18.71
CA VAL A 200 -30.59 -12.20 18.74
C VAL A 200 -29.69 -12.35 17.52
N TYR A 201 -29.03 -11.27 17.08
CA TYR A 201 -28.25 -11.31 15.83
C TYR A 201 -27.11 -12.33 15.84
N SER A 202 -26.56 -12.68 17.01
CA SER A 202 -25.51 -13.72 17.13
C SER A 202 -26.00 -15.11 16.71
N ASP A 203 -27.30 -15.36 16.67
CA ASP A 203 -27.89 -16.66 16.32
C ASP A 203 -27.85 -16.96 14.80
N PHE A 204 -27.44 -16.00 13.97
CA PHE A 204 -27.61 -16.03 12.50
C PHE A 204 -26.31 -16.06 11.69
N GLN A 205 -25.21 -16.54 12.28
CA GLN A 205 -23.91 -16.61 11.60
C GLN A 205 -23.94 -17.45 10.31
N ASP A 206 -24.69 -18.56 10.29
CA ASP A 206 -24.78 -19.40 9.09
C ASP A 206 -25.55 -18.69 7.96
N GLU A 207 -26.58 -17.90 8.28
CA GLU A 207 -27.30 -17.06 7.31
C GLU A 207 -26.43 -15.89 6.80
N MET A 208 -25.60 -15.29 7.67
CA MET A 208 -24.59 -14.31 7.25
C MET A 208 -23.63 -14.92 6.24
N ASP A 209 -23.16 -16.14 6.47
CA ASP A 209 -22.26 -16.86 5.56
C ASP A 209 -22.95 -17.15 4.21
N ILE A 210 -24.23 -17.53 4.21
CA ILE A 210 -25.04 -17.73 2.99
C ILE A 210 -25.13 -16.43 2.19
N LEU A 211 -25.42 -15.31 2.86
CA LEU A 211 -25.54 -13.99 2.23
C LEU A 211 -24.22 -13.52 1.63
N ASN A 212 -23.13 -13.62 2.39
CA ASN A 212 -21.79 -13.25 1.96
C ASN A 212 -21.30 -14.11 0.78
N LYS A 213 -21.58 -15.41 0.82
CA LYS A 213 -21.31 -16.32 -0.30
C LYS A 213 -22.08 -15.91 -1.56
N ALA A 214 -23.39 -15.66 -1.44
CA ALA A 214 -24.22 -15.23 -2.56
C ALA A 214 -23.73 -13.91 -3.16
N PHE A 215 -23.44 -12.92 -2.31
CA PHE A 215 -22.93 -11.61 -2.72
C PHE A 215 -21.59 -11.72 -3.45
N ALA A 216 -20.62 -12.45 -2.90
CA ALA A 216 -19.31 -12.63 -3.52
C ALA A 216 -19.41 -13.35 -4.88
N GLN A 217 -20.30 -14.34 -5.01
CA GLN A 217 -20.50 -15.05 -6.28
C GLN A 217 -21.16 -14.17 -7.35
N VAL A 218 -22.15 -13.35 -6.98
CA VAL A 218 -22.76 -12.37 -7.91
C VAL A 218 -21.71 -11.38 -8.41
N MET A 219 -20.90 -10.81 -7.51
CA MET A 219 -19.84 -9.88 -7.86
C MET A 219 -18.75 -10.54 -8.74
N THR A 220 -18.46 -11.82 -8.52
CA THR A 220 -17.49 -12.61 -9.31
C THR A 220 -18.00 -12.98 -10.70
N GLN A 221 -19.32 -13.17 -10.84
CA GLN A 221 -19.96 -13.47 -12.12
C GLN A 221 -19.87 -12.26 -13.08
N GLY A 222 -20.03 -11.05 -12.54
CA GLY A 222 -20.10 -9.83 -13.34
C GLY A 222 -21.45 -9.66 -14.05
N ASP A 223 -21.55 -8.64 -14.91
CA ASP A 223 -22.75 -8.33 -15.69
C ASP A 223 -23.01 -9.37 -16.80
N GLY A 224 -24.04 -9.14 -17.63
CA GLY A 224 -24.38 -10.05 -18.74
C GLY A 224 -23.28 -10.23 -19.79
N ASN A 225 -22.25 -9.38 -19.80
CA ASN A 225 -21.07 -9.46 -20.66
C ASN A 225 -19.81 -9.88 -19.89
N GLY A 226 -19.93 -10.20 -18.59
CA GLY A 226 -18.82 -10.53 -17.70
C GLY A 226 -18.00 -9.34 -17.21
N ASN A 227 -18.50 -8.10 -17.36
CA ASN A 227 -17.86 -6.92 -16.78
C ASN A 227 -18.04 -6.91 -15.26
N ILE A 228 -17.07 -6.34 -14.55
CA ILE A 228 -17.18 -6.10 -13.11
C ILE A 228 -18.29 -5.09 -12.79
N PHE A 229 -18.99 -5.29 -11.67
CA PHE A 229 -19.87 -4.27 -11.09
C PHE A 229 -19.05 -3.21 -10.34
N SER A 230 -19.26 -1.94 -10.66
CA SER A 230 -18.58 -0.85 -9.94
C SER A 230 -19.19 -0.60 -8.55
N PHE A 231 -20.48 -0.90 -8.38
CA PHE A 231 -21.24 -0.67 -7.15
C PHE A 231 -22.05 -1.91 -6.73
N PRO A 232 -22.53 -1.97 -5.48
CA PRO A 232 -21.98 -1.22 -4.37
C PRO A 232 -20.52 -1.62 -4.14
N ILE A 233 -19.70 -0.71 -3.64
CA ILE A 233 -18.32 -1.02 -3.26
C ILE A 233 -18.38 -1.78 -1.93
N PRO A 234 -17.98 -3.06 -1.88
CA PRO A 234 -18.01 -3.83 -0.65
C PRO A 234 -16.75 -3.61 0.16
N THR A 235 -16.92 -3.47 1.47
CA THR A 235 -15.85 -3.41 2.46
C THR A 235 -16.09 -4.50 3.49
N TYR A 236 -15.14 -5.42 3.65
CA TYR A 236 -15.19 -6.44 4.68
C TYR A 236 -14.32 -6.06 5.87
N ASN A 237 -14.88 -6.23 7.05
CA ASN A 237 -14.21 -5.97 8.32
C ASN A 237 -13.38 -7.19 8.70
N ILE A 238 -12.05 -7.04 8.75
CA ILE A 238 -11.12 -8.09 9.20
C ILE A 238 -10.86 -7.88 10.68
N SER A 239 -11.42 -8.74 11.52
CA SER A 239 -11.32 -8.71 12.99
C SER A 239 -10.66 -9.99 13.54
N ASP A 240 -10.35 -9.96 14.84
CA ASP A 240 -9.86 -11.14 15.54
C ASP A 240 -10.90 -12.27 15.55
N GLY A 241 -10.44 -13.51 15.41
CA GLY A 241 -11.30 -14.70 15.42
C GLY A 241 -11.68 -15.24 14.04
N ILE A 242 -11.20 -14.63 12.96
CA ILE A 242 -11.35 -15.15 11.59
C ILE A 242 -10.60 -16.49 11.45
N ASP A 243 -11.35 -17.56 11.15
CA ASP A 243 -10.81 -18.84 10.70
C ASP A 243 -10.44 -18.77 9.21
N TRP A 244 -9.19 -18.37 8.94
CA TRP A 244 -8.66 -18.21 7.58
C TRP A 244 -8.70 -19.50 6.74
N GLU A 245 -8.70 -20.69 7.36
CA GLU A 245 -8.76 -21.97 6.63
C GLU A 245 -10.20 -22.42 6.34
N SER A 246 -11.19 -21.70 6.87
CA SER A 246 -12.59 -22.04 6.69
C SER A 246 -13.03 -21.96 5.23
N PRO A 247 -13.74 -22.97 4.69
CA PRO A 247 -14.31 -22.90 3.35
C PRO A 247 -15.45 -21.88 3.23
N ARG A 248 -15.98 -21.37 4.37
CA ARG A 248 -17.11 -20.43 4.43
C ARG A 248 -16.87 -19.16 3.61
N TRP A 249 -15.63 -18.65 3.61
CA TRP A 249 -15.27 -17.38 2.95
C TRP A 249 -14.51 -17.55 1.65
N LYS A 250 -14.41 -18.78 1.13
CA LYS A 250 -13.68 -19.09 -0.11
C LYS A 250 -14.10 -18.19 -1.29
N SER A 251 -15.40 -17.94 -1.45
CA SER A 251 -15.93 -17.10 -2.53
C SER A 251 -15.46 -15.65 -2.45
N ILE A 252 -15.23 -15.13 -1.25
CA ILE A 252 -14.71 -13.76 -1.03
C ILE A 252 -13.25 -13.70 -1.50
N TRP A 253 -12.46 -14.72 -1.18
CA TRP A 253 -11.07 -14.81 -1.64
C TRP A 253 -10.95 -15.05 -3.14
N GLU A 254 -11.83 -15.85 -3.74
CA GLU A 254 -11.93 -16.03 -5.20
C GLU A 254 -12.27 -14.71 -5.90
N MET A 255 -13.24 -13.96 -5.37
CA MET A 255 -13.59 -12.62 -5.83
C MET A 255 -12.40 -11.65 -5.73
N THR A 256 -11.69 -11.68 -4.61
CA THR A 256 -10.49 -10.85 -4.34
C THR A 256 -9.37 -11.18 -5.29
N ALA A 257 -9.09 -12.46 -5.52
CA ALA A 257 -8.03 -12.91 -6.42
C ALA A 257 -8.32 -12.48 -7.86
N LYS A 258 -9.58 -12.60 -8.30
CA LYS A 258 -10.02 -12.28 -9.66
C LYS A 258 -10.03 -10.78 -9.93
N TYR A 259 -10.74 -10.02 -9.10
CA TYR A 259 -11.08 -8.64 -9.40
C TYR A 259 -10.47 -7.63 -8.42
N GLY A 260 -9.88 -8.06 -7.31
CA GLY A 260 -9.39 -7.14 -6.27
C GLY A 260 -10.50 -6.40 -5.53
N VAL A 261 -11.75 -6.79 -5.69
CA VAL A 261 -12.83 -6.46 -4.74
C VAL A 261 -12.92 -7.59 -3.72
N PRO A 262 -13.07 -7.31 -2.43
CA PRO A 262 -13.56 -6.08 -1.81
C PRO A 262 -12.43 -5.18 -1.25
N TYR A 263 -12.81 -4.12 -0.55
CA TYR A 263 -11.95 -3.45 0.42
C TYR A 263 -11.85 -4.28 1.70
N PHE A 264 -10.73 -4.17 2.39
CA PHE A 264 -10.54 -4.75 3.72
C PHE A 264 -10.25 -3.66 4.74
N ALA A 265 -11.12 -3.56 5.74
CA ALA A 265 -10.89 -2.73 6.92
C ALA A 265 -10.13 -3.57 7.96
N ASN A 266 -8.95 -3.10 8.38
CA ASN A 266 -8.07 -3.83 9.28
C ASN A 266 -8.39 -3.50 10.74
N PHE A 267 -9.15 -4.34 11.45
CA PHE A 267 -9.41 -4.21 12.89
C PHE A 267 -8.50 -5.06 13.77
N VAL A 268 -7.54 -5.79 13.17
CA VAL A 268 -6.64 -6.69 13.91
C VAL A 268 -5.50 -5.93 14.58
N ASN A 269 -4.84 -5.03 13.82
CA ASN A 269 -3.65 -4.33 14.31
C ASN A 269 -3.78 -2.80 14.22
N SER A 270 -4.80 -2.25 13.55
CA SER A 270 -4.94 -0.80 13.41
C SER A 270 -5.54 -0.14 14.66
N HIS A 271 -5.50 1.19 14.68
CA HIS A 271 -6.18 2.00 15.69
C HIS A 271 -7.72 2.06 15.51
N LEU A 272 -8.27 1.37 14.51
CA LEU A 272 -9.72 1.29 14.32
C LEU A 272 -10.32 0.42 15.42
N ASP A 273 -11.23 1.01 16.20
CA ASP A 273 -12.07 0.25 17.11
C ASP A 273 -13.35 -0.21 16.38
N PRO A 274 -13.68 -1.52 16.36
CA PRO A 274 -14.98 -2.00 15.90
C PRO A 274 -16.18 -1.31 16.58
N GLU A 275 -15.97 -0.76 17.77
CA GLU A 275 -16.95 -0.01 18.54
C GLU A 275 -17.14 1.42 18.03
N ASP A 276 -16.09 2.08 17.51
CA ASP A 276 -16.17 3.41 16.89
C ASP A 276 -16.98 3.39 15.59
N PHE A 277 -16.99 2.24 14.88
CA PHE A 277 -17.83 2.04 13.68
C PHE A 277 -19.33 2.22 13.99
N ARG A 278 -19.74 2.03 15.25
CA ARG A 278 -21.16 1.93 15.64
C ARG A 278 -21.58 2.85 16.78
N SER A 279 -20.63 3.44 17.52
CA SER A 279 -20.91 4.36 18.63
C SER A 279 -21.67 5.63 18.18
N MET A 280 -21.59 5.97 16.88
CA MET A 280 -22.31 7.09 16.24
C MET A 280 -23.83 6.90 16.16
N CYS A 281 -24.32 5.65 16.09
CA CYS A 281 -25.76 5.32 16.12
C CYS A 281 -26.34 5.43 17.54
N CYS A 282 -25.51 5.23 18.57
CA CYS A 282 -25.97 4.99 19.93
C CYS A 282 -25.32 5.97 20.93
N ARG A 283 -26.06 7.05 21.24
CA ARG A 283 -26.05 7.75 22.53
C ARG A 283 -24.77 8.50 22.99
N LEU A 284 -23.64 8.43 22.30
CA LEU A 284 -22.43 9.15 22.70
C LEU A 284 -22.25 10.49 21.95
N ARG A 285 -21.96 11.55 22.71
CA ARG A 285 -21.40 12.79 22.15
C ARG A 285 -19.89 12.55 22.05
N LEU A 286 -19.36 12.64 20.83
CA LEU A 286 -17.91 12.53 20.61
C LEU A 286 -17.20 13.62 21.41
N ASP A 287 -16.15 13.22 22.11
CA ASP A 287 -15.34 14.12 22.93
C ASP A 287 -14.63 15.12 22.03
N LEU A 288 -15.01 16.39 22.11
CA LEU A 288 -14.43 17.45 21.28
C LEU A 288 -12.95 17.71 21.58
N SER A 289 -12.43 17.23 22.73
CA SER A 289 -11.01 17.35 23.08
C SER A 289 -10.08 16.45 22.26
N LYS A 290 -10.64 15.54 21.44
CA LYS A 290 -9.89 14.65 20.56
C LYS A 290 -10.39 14.72 19.12
N LEU A 291 -9.48 14.60 18.16
CA LEU A 291 -9.82 14.35 16.77
C LEU A 291 -10.19 12.88 16.63
N HIS A 292 -11.48 12.61 16.52
CA HIS A 292 -11.99 11.26 16.33
C HIS A 292 -11.72 10.79 14.91
N CYS A 293 -11.39 9.51 14.77
CA CYS A 293 -11.27 8.87 13.48
C CYS A 293 -12.66 8.71 12.85
N ARG A 294 -12.90 9.32 11.69
CA ARG A 294 -14.08 9.08 10.87
C ARG A 294 -14.01 7.67 10.32
N VAL A 295 -14.89 6.82 10.81
CA VAL A 295 -14.91 5.42 10.40
C VAL A 295 -15.35 5.28 8.93
N GLY A 296 -14.52 4.57 8.16
CA GLY A 296 -14.65 4.26 6.73
C GLY A 296 -14.55 5.42 5.72
N GLY A 297 -14.28 6.64 6.18
CA GLY A 297 -13.89 7.74 5.29
C GLY A 297 -14.87 8.00 4.14
N GLN A 298 -14.33 8.37 2.97
CA GLN A 298 -15.09 8.58 1.73
C GLN A 298 -15.69 7.29 1.14
N TYR A 299 -15.17 6.11 1.50
CA TYR A 299 -15.54 4.81 0.91
C TYR A 299 -16.35 3.90 1.86
N GLY A 300 -16.95 4.45 2.93
CA GLY A 300 -17.73 3.65 3.86
C GLY A 300 -18.08 4.36 5.16
N ALA A 301 -18.76 5.50 5.11
CA ALA A 301 -19.15 6.22 6.32
C ALA A 301 -19.98 5.35 7.28
N GLY A 302 -19.68 5.45 8.59
CA GLY A 302 -20.50 4.87 9.65
C GLY A 302 -21.95 5.41 9.63
N PRO A 303 -22.87 4.75 10.34
CA PRO A 303 -24.28 5.10 10.28
C PRO A 303 -24.57 6.46 10.96
N LEU A 304 -25.45 7.25 10.34
CA LEU A 304 -25.87 8.60 10.77
C LEU A 304 -24.71 9.60 10.93
N THR A 305 -23.62 9.37 10.20
CA THR A 305 -22.48 10.28 10.09
C THR A 305 -22.02 10.35 8.64
N GLY A 306 -21.12 11.29 8.34
CA GLY A 306 -20.66 11.56 7.00
C GLY A 306 -19.81 12.81 6.95
N SER A 307 -19.86 13.54 5.86
CA SER A 307 -19.19 14.83 5.73
C SER A 307 -20.14 15.88 5.19
N ILE A 308 -20.07 17.08 5.77
CA ILE A 308 -20.84 18.24 5.28
C ILE A 308 -20.23 18.77 3.98
N GLY A 309 -18.92 18.62 3.81
CA GLY A 309 -18.14 19.13 2.71
C GLY A 309 -16.67 18.74 2.86
N VAL A 310 -15.98 18.66 1.71
CA VAL A 310 -14.55 18.37 1.64
C VAL A 310 -13.84 19.57 1.00
N VAL A 311 -12.74 19.99 1.61
CA VAL A 311 -11.81 20.96 1.02
C VAL A 311 -10.42 20.34 1.00
N THR A 312 -9.81 20.19 -0.18
CA THR A 312 -8.45 19.66 -0.31
C THR A 312 -7.45 20.79 -0.46
N VAL A 313 -6.44 20.86 0.42
CA VAL A 313 -5.35 21.83 0.38
C VAL A 313 -4.31 21.41 -0.66
N ASN A 314 -3.88 22.38 -1.48
CA ASN A 314 -2.85 22.18 -2.50
C ASN A 314 -1.46 22.48 -1.92
N LEU A 315 -0.82 21.47 -1.34
CA LEU A 315 0.46 21.65 -0.66
C LEU A 315 1.58 22.17 -1.60
N PRO A 316 1.71 21.70 -2.85
CA PRO A 316 2.70 22.24 -3.78
C PRO A 316 2.56 23.75 -4.03
N ASN A 317 1.34 24.25 -4.22
CA ASN A 317 1.08 25.69 -4.42
C ASN A 317 1.54 26.51 -3.22
N LEU A 318 1.26 26.06 -2.00
CA LEU A 318 1.70 26.72 -0.78
C LEU A 318 3.23 26.68 -0.63
N ALA A 319 3.86 25.57 -1.04
CA ALA A 319 5.32 25.45 -1.07
C ALA A 319 5.95 26.45 -2.05
N TYR A 320 5.42 26.60 -3.26
CA TYR A 320 5.94 27.60 -4.22
C TYR A 320 5.83 29.03 -3.72
N ARG A 321 4.78 29.36 -2.95
CA ARG A 321 4.60 30.69 -2.34
C ARG A 321 5.57 30.97 -1.19
N SER A 322 6.10 29.92 -0.57
CA SER A 322 6.98 30.05 0.61
C SER A 322 8.43 30.39 0.28
N ASN A 323 8.82 30.40 -0.99
CA ASN A 323 10.20 30.63 -1.46
C ASN A 323 11.26 29.79 -0.72
N GLY A 324 10.93 28.53 -0.40
CA GLY A 324 11.84 27.59 0.29
C GLY A 324 11.96 27.78 1.80
N SER A 325 11.20 28.68 2.41
CA SER A 325 11.18 28.84 3.87
C SER A 325 10.11 27.98 4.52
N LYS A 326 10.54 27.03 5.37
CA LYS A 326 9.62 26.16 6.13
C LYS A 326 8.66 26.96 7.02
N ALA A 327 9.15 28.03 7.66
CA ALA A 327 8.31 28.88 8.51
C ALA A 327 7.23 29.61 7.70
N ALA A 328 7.60 30.14 6.52
CA ALA A 328 6.64 30.76 5.62
C ALA A 328 5.62 29.72 5.10
N PHE A 329 6.07 28.51 4.77
CA PHE A 329 5.19 27.42 4.35
C PHE A 329 4.16 27.06 5.42
N MET A 330 4.57 26.83 6.67
CA MET A 330 3.64 26.53 7.76
C MET A 330 2.64 27.67 8.00
N SER A 331 3.07 28.93 7.85
CA SER A 331 2.17 30.09 7.91
C SER A 331 1.15 30.09 6.77
N GLU A 332 1.56 29.79 5.54
CA GLU A 332 0.66 29.69 4.39
C GLU A 332 -0.34 28.53 4.54
N VAL A 333 0.11 27.40 5.10
CA VAL A 333 -0.76 26.27 5.45
C VAL A 333 -1.81 26.69 6.49
N SER A 334 -1.41 27.29 7.62
CA SER A 334 -2.37 27.75 8.65
C SER A 334 -3.39 28.75 8.10
N ASN A 335 -2.94 29.76 7.34
CA ASN A 335 -3.83 30.73 6.69
C ASN A 335 -4.83 30.05 5.75
N THR A 336 -4.37 29.08 4.96
CA THR A 336 -5.22 28.32 4.02
C THR A 336 -6.21 27.43 4.74
N LEU A 337 -5.79 26.78 5.84
CA LEU A 337 -6.66 25.97 6.70
C LEU A 337 -7.77 26.80 7.35
N ARG A 338 -7.47 28.02 7.83
CA ARG A 338 -8.48 28.93 8.37
C ARG A 338 -9.55 29.25 7.33
N VAL A 339 -9.16 29.59 6.10
CA VAL A 339 -10.12 29.92 5.04
C VAL A 339 -10.92 28.68 4.62
N ALA A 340 -10.29 27.50 4.60
CA ALA A 340 -10.99 26.22 4.37
C ALA A 340 -12.04 25.94 5.45
N ARG A 341 -11.69 26.13 6.73
CA ARG A 341 -12.61 26.04 7.88
C ARG A 341 -13.81 26.98 7.68
N ASP A 342 -13.56 28.25 7.38
CA ASP A 342 -14.61 29.25 7.21
C ASP A 342 -15.58 28.86 6.07
N SER A 343 -15.06 28.29 4.97
CA SER A 343 -15.91 27.79 3.89
C SER A 343 -16.82 26.62 4.30
N LEU A 344 -16.29 25.67 5.09
CA LEU A 344 -17.05 24.51 5.57
C LEU A 344 -18.13 24.92 6.58
N GLU A 345 -17.83 25.90 7.44
CA GLU A 345 -18.78 26.42 8.42
C GLU A 345 -19.91 27.23 7.77
N ILE A 346 -19.60 28.02 6.73
CA ILE A 346 -20.63 28.69 5.91
C ILE A 346 -21.52 27.66 5.24
N LYS A 347 -20.93 26.62 4.63
CA LYS A 347 -21.69 25.53 3.99
C LYS A 347 -22.61 24.83 4.98
N ARG A 348 -22.11 24.48 6.17
CA ARG A 348 -22.90 23.84 7.24
C ARG A 348 -24.10 24.67 7.65
N LYS A 349 -23.91 25.97 7.90
CA LYS A 349 -25.00 26.89 8.27
C LYS A 349 -26.05 26.99 7.17
N LEU A 350 -25.63 27.10 5.90
CA LEU A 350 -26.56 27.21 4.79
C LEU A 350 -27.37 25.92 4.59
N VAL A 351 -26.70 24.76 4.61
CA VAL A 351 -27.37 23.46 4.41
C VAL A 351 -28.33 23.15 5.57
N ASP A 352 -27.95 23.40 6.82
CA ASP A 352 -28.85 23.17 7.97
C ASP A 352 -30.06 24.12 7.93
N ALA A 353 -29.86 25.40 7.58
CA ALA A 353 -30.94 26.38 7.47
C ALA A 353 -31.94 26.06 6.34
N ASN A 354 -31.50 25.35 5.30
CA ASN A 354 -32.33 24.99 4.15
C ASN A 354 -32.71 23.50 4.14
N SER A 355 -32.80 22.86 5.31
CA SER A 355 -33.06 21.42 5.42
C SER A 355 -34.37 20.94 4.77
N ALA A 356 -35.33 21.84 4.54
CA ALA A 356 -36.55 21.54 3.78
C ALA A 356 -36.29 21.14 2.31
N LEU A 357 -35.11 21.45 1.77
CA LEU A 357 -34.68 20.98 0.44
C LEU A 357 -34.30 19.49 0.42
N TYR A 358 -34.05 18.89 1.59
CA TYR A 358 -33.63 17.49 1.74
C TYR A 358 -34.63 16.73 2.63
N PRO A 359 -35.91 16.62 2.21
CA PRO A 359 -36.97 16.09 3.05
C PRO A 359 -36.72 14.64 3.51
N TYR A 360 -36.09 13.79 2.70
CA TYR A 360 -35.77 12.42 3.13
C TYR A 360 -34.62 12.41 4.13
N ALA A 361 -33.51 13.10 3.85
CA ALA A 361 -32.39 13.21 4.78
C ALA A 361 -32.84 13.81 6.12
N ALA A 362 -33.67 14.86 6.11
CA ALA A 362 -34.24 15.47 7.31
C ALA A 362 -35.10 14.48 8.12
N HIS A 363 -35.86 13.61 7.45
CA HIS A 363 -36.66 12.58 8.13
C HIS A 363 -35.76 11.58 8.89
N TYR A 364 -34.78 10.97 8.22
CA TYR A 364 -33.89 9.98 8.85
C TYR A 364 -32.87 10.59 9.82
N LEU A 365 -32.60 11.90 9.75
CA LEU A 365 -31.77 12.63 10.72
C LEU A 365 -32.59 13.35 11.80
N SER A 366 -33.91 13.15 11.85
CA SER A 366 -34.81 13.86 12.77
C SER A 366 -34.48 13.61 14.24
N ALA A 367 -34.11 12.37 14.61
CA ALA A 367 -33.69 12.04 15.96
C ALA A 367 -32.43 12.83 16.38
N THR A 368 -31.49 13.02 15.46
CA THR A 368 -30.30 13.87 15.68
C THR A 368 -30.72 15.31 15.91
N LYS A 369 -31.58 15.87 15.04
CA LYS A 369 -32.08 17.25 15.17
C LYS A 369 -32.79 17.50 16.50
N GLN A 370 -33.64 16.57 16.95
CA GLN A 370 -34.35 16.67 18.22
C GLN A 370 -33.39 16.71 19.42
N ARG A 371 -32.27 15.99 19.33
CA ARG A 371 -31.27 15.89 20.41
C ARG A 371 -30.28 17.05 20.42
N THR A 372 -29.75 17.45 19.27
CA THR A 372 -28.60 18.37 19.17
C THR A 372 -28.98 19.75 18.62
N GLY A 373 -30.18 19.91 18.08
CA GLY A 373 -30.63 21.15 17.45
C GLY A 373 -30.14 21.35 16.02
N SER A 374 -29.38 20.42 15.41
CA SER A 374 -28.99 20.42 13.98
C SER A 374 -29.08 19.02 13.37
N TYR A 375 -29.40 18.91 12.07
CA TYR A 375 -29.47 17.62 11.38
C TYR A 375 -28.07 17.03 11.14
N TRP A 376 -27.06 17.90 10.98
CA TRP A 376 -25.74 17.55 10.48
C TRP A 376 -24.65 17.58 11.56
N THR A 377 -25.01 17.60 12.85
CA THR A 377 -24.05 17.67 13.97
C THR A 377 -23.00 16.56 13.93
N ASN A 378 -23.39 15.36 13.47
CA ASN A 378 -22.51 14.20 13.41
C ASN A 378 -21.69 14.12 12.10
N HIS A 379 -21.88 15.06 11.16
CA HIS A 379 -21.17 15.09 9.90
C HIS A 379 -19.91 15.93 10.05
N PHE A 380 -18.77 15.39 9.64
CA PHE A 380 -17.47 16.05 9.77
C PHE A 380 -17.30 17.17 8.74
N SER A 381 -16.58 18.21 9.14
CA SER A 381 -15.97 19.21 8.26
C SER A 381 -14.62 18.66 7.80
N THR A 382 -14.55 18.15 6.58
CA THR A 382 -13.40 17.37 6.12
C THR A 382 -12.38 18.24 5.39
N ILE A 383 -11.15 18.21 5.88
CA ILE A 383 -10.02 18.85 5.23
C ILE A 383 -9.08 17.75 4.76
N GLY A 384 -8.74 17.78 3.47
CA GLY A 384 -7.80 16.85 2.88
C GLY A 384 -6.55 17.55 2.36
N VAL A 385 -5.56 16.75 1.99
CA VAL A 385 -4.30 17.24 1.40
C VAL A 385 -4.00 16.53 0.10
N ASN A 386 -3.24 17.18 -0.78
CA ASN A 386 -2.74 16.57 -2.01
C ASN A 386 -1.35 17.11 -2.36
N GLY A 387 -0.50 16.26 -2.93
CA GLY A 387 0.81 16.64 -3.45
C GLY A 387 1.89 16.85 -2.38
N MET A 388 1.86 16.12 -1.27
CA MET A 388 2.90 16.24 -0.23
C MET A 388 4.30 16.00 -0.80
N ASN A 389 4.45 14.99 -1.68
CA ASN A 389 5.73 14.70 -2.34
C ASN A 389 6.26 15.92 -3.10
N GLU A 390 5.45 16.54 -3.96
CA GLU A 390 5.87 17.69 -4.74
C GLU A 390 6.08 18.95 -3.88
N ALA A 391 5.35 19.08 -2.77
CA ALA A 391 5.60 20.14 -1.80
C ALA A 391 6.98 19.99 -1.13
N LEU A 392 7.34 18.77 -0.70
CA LEU A 392 8.66 18.51 -0.10
C LEU A 392 9.80 18.73 -1.10
N MET A 393 9.65 18.28 -2.35
CA MET A 393 10.62 18.54 -3.39
C MET A 393 10.81 20.05 -3.61
N ALA A 394 9.73 20.83 -3.57
CA ALA A 394 9.80 22.29 -3.73
C ALA A 394 10.42 23.01 -2.52
N LEU A 395 10.22 22.49 -1.31
CA LEU A 395 10.70 23.10 -0.06
C LEU A 395 12.15 22.73 0.27
N ILE A 396 12.51 21.46 0.07
CA ILE A 396 13.73 20.87 0.63
C ILE A 396 14.62 20.21 -0.44
N GLY A 397 14.09 19.98 -1.64
CA GLY A 397 14.80 19.34 -2.76
C GLY A 397 14.63 17.83 -2.84
N ASP A 398 14.22 17.18 -1.75
CA ASP A 398 13.99 15.73 -1.66
C ASP A 398 12.48 15.40 -1.60
N GLY A 399 12.11 14.19 -2.05
CA GLY A 399 10.74 13.72 -2.06
C GLY A 399 10.28 13.11 -0.73
N ILE A 400 9.05 12.61 -0.72
CA ILE A 400 8.48 11.97 0.47
C ILE A 400 9.16 10.64 0.82
N GLY A 401 9.79 9.97 -0.16
CA GLY A 401 10.52 8.72 0.05
C GLY A 401 11.71 8.87 1.00
N GLU A 402 12.43 10.00 0.90
CA GLU A 402 13.56 10.33 1.75
C GLU A 402 13.16 11.15 2.98
N ARG A 403 12.12 11.99 2.86
CA ARG A 403 11.70 12.97 3.88
C ARG A 403 10.33 12.67 4.49
N LYS A 404 10.11 11.39 4.81
CA LYS A 404 8.91 10.92 5.53
C LYS A 404 8.68 11.69 6.85
N ASP A 405 9.76 11.97 7.57
CA ASP A 405 9.76 12.73 8.82
C ASP A 405 9.11 14.11 8.68
N SER A 406 9.45 14.82 7.61
CA SER A 406 8.96 16.16 7.32
C SER A 406 7.49 16.14 6.89
N ALA A 407 7.06 15.10 6.16
CA ALA A 407 5.64 14.89 5.86
C ALA A 407 4.81 14.66 7.14
N LEU A 408 5.30 13.83 8.07
CA LEU A 408 4.64 13.55 9.34
C LEU A 408 4.50 14.82 10.20
N GLU A 409 5.54 15.64 10.26
CA GLU A 409 5.49 16.93 10.97
C GLU A 409 4.42 17.88 10.40
N ILE A 410 4.29 17.95 9.07
CA ILE A 410 3.26 18.77 8.42
C ILE A 410 1.86 18.21 8.72
N LEU A 411 1.68 16.89 8.68
CA LEU A 411 0.40 16.27 9.03
C LEU A 411 0.03 16.52 10.50
N GLU A 412 1.00 16.45 11.42
CA GLU A 412 0.78 16.76 12.84
C GLU A 412 0.36 18.21 13.03
N PHE A 413 1.06 19.14 12.39
CA PHE A 413 0.69 20.56 12.42
C PHE A 413 -0.73 20.80 11.91
N ILE A 414 -1.13 20.14 10.82
CA ILE A 414 -2.50 20.24 10.30
C ILE A 414 -3.49 19.68 11.32
N LYS A 415 -3.23 18.53 11.94
CA LYS A 415 -4.10 17.97 12.98
C LYS A 415 -4.26 18.92 14.17
N ASP A 416 -3.18 19.51 14.66
CA ASP A 416 -3.25 20.48 15.77
C ASP A 416 -4.20 21.64 15.44
N GLN A 417 -4.09 22.20 14.22
CA GLN A 417 -4.98 23.27 13.75
C GLN A 417 -6.44 22.80 13.62
N LEU A 418 -6.69 21.58 13.13
CA LEU A 418 -8.06 21.03 13.06
C LEU A 418 -8.66 20.81 14.46
N GLN A 419 -7.83 20.41 15.43
CA GLN A 419 -8.25 20.25 16.82
C GLN A 419 -8.61 21.60 17.45
N GLU A 420 -7.84 22.66 17.17
CA GLU A 420 -8.18 24.03 17.55
C GLU A 420 -9.53 24.45 16.94
N PHE A 421 -9.75 24.22 15.65
CA PHE A 421 -11.01 24.56 14.98
C PHE A 421 -12.21 23.82 15.57
N GLN A 422 -12.04 22.54 15.94
CA GLN A 422 -13.09 21.76 16.60
C GLN A 422 -13.47 22.35 17.96
N ASN A 423 -12.48 22.82 18.73
CA ASN A 423 -12.71 23.48 20.02
C ASN A 423 -13.39 24.85 19.85
N GLU A 424 -12.99 25.63 18.84
CA GLU A 424 -13.55 26.97 18.57
C GLU A 424 -14.99 26.93 18.06
N THR A 425 -15.27 26.03 17.11
CA THR A 425 -16.56 25.98 16.42
C THR A 425 -17.57 25.05 17.09
N GLY A 426 -17.09 24.08 17.87
CA GLY A 426 -17.90 22.99 18.43
C GLY A 426 -18.35 21.95 17.39
N ASN A 427 -17.83 22.00 16.16
CA ASN A 427 -18.12 21.06 15.08
C ASN A 427 -16.98 20.07 14.86
N LEU A 428 -17.30 18.88 14.35
CA LEU A 428 -16.32 17.82 14.14
C LEU A 428 -15.44 18.09 12.91
N TYR A 429 -14.12 17.92 13.04
CA TYR A 429 -13.16 17.99 11.92
C TYR A 429 -12.40 16.68 11.76
N ASN A 430 -11.98 16.38 10.54
CA ASN A 430 -11.11 15.24 10.26
C ASN A 430 -10.14 15.54 9.11
N LEU A 431 -8.99 14.85 9.14
CA LEU A 431 -7.96 14.94 8.12
C LEU A 431 -8.08 13.76 7.14
N GLU A 432 -8.30 14.02 5.86
CA GLU A 432 -8.53 13.00 4.84
C GLU A 432 -7.40 12.90 3.81
N ALA A 433 -7.03 11.66 3.46
CA ALA A 433 -6.18 11.37 2.31
C ALA A 433 -7.04 11.45 1.05
N SER A 434 -7.27 12.68 0.55
CA SER A 434 -8.11 12.92 -0.61
C SER A 434 -7.71 12.02 -1.79
N PRO A 435 -8.65 11.29 -2.42
CA PRO A 435 -8.34 10.42 -3.58
C PRO A 435 -7.99 11.19 -4.86
N ALA A 436 -8.34 12.49 -4.88
CA ALA A 436 -7.94 13.49 -5.86
C ALA A 436 -8.04 13.01 -7.33
N GLU A 437 -9.14 12.34 -7.71
CA GLU A 437 -9.32 11.74 -9.05
C GLU A 437 -9.03 12.74 -10.17
N SER A 438 -9.73 13.87 -10.16
CA SER A 438 -9.53 15.00 -11.05
C SER A 438 -8.67 16.11 -10.43
N THR A 439 -8.72 16.22 -9.10
CA THR A 439 -8.06 17.31 -8.35
C THR A 439 -6.54 17.28 -8.53
N CYS A 440 -5.90 16.10 -8.62
CA CYS A 440 -4.46 16.01 -8.82
C CYS A 440 -4.00 16.65 -10.14
N TYR A 441 -4.79 16.46 -11.21
CA TYR A 441 -4.55 17.06 -12.52
C TYR A 441 -4.92 18.54 -12.54
N LYS A 442 -6.06 18.89 -11.93
CA LYS A 442 -6.57 20.27 -11.88
C LYS A 442 -5.57 21.19 -11.17
N PHE A 443 -5.04 20.76 -10.03
CA PHE A 443 -4.01 21.50 -9.31
C PHE A 443 -2.76 21.70 -10.16
N ALA A 444 -2.16 20.62 -10.64
CA ALA A 444 -0.93 20.70 -11.43
C ALA A 444 -1.10 21.54 -12.71
N LYS A 445 -2.25 21.44 -13.39
CA LYS A 445 -2.54 22.26 -14.58
C LYS A 445 -2.63 23.75 -14.23
N ARG A 446 -3.33 24.10 -13.15
CA ARG A 446 -3.53 25.50 -12.78
C ARG A 446 -2.26 26.12 -12.21
N ASP A 447 -1.48 25.36 -11.44
CA ASP A 447 -0.19 25.84 -10.92
C ASP A 447 0.82 26.09 -12.03
N LYS A 448 0.79 25.33 -13.13
CA LYS A 448 1.59 25.65 -14.34
C LYS A 448 1.31 27.03 -14.92
N GLU A 449 0.06 27.49 -14.82
CA GLU A 449 -0.34 28.82 -15.30
C GLU A 449 0.07 29.91 -14.31
N LEU A 450 0.04 29.62 -13.00
CA LEU A 450 0.35 30.57 -11.93
C LEU A 450 1.86 30.72 -11.67
N PHE A 451 2.63 29.65 -11.85
CA PHE A 451 4.06 29.56 -11.55
C PHE A 451 4.84 29.03 -12.77
N PRO A 452 4.97 29.82 -13.85
CA PRO A 452 5.60 29.38 -15.10
C PRO A 452 7.09 29.04 -14.94
N ASP A 453 7.75 29.60 -13.93
CA ASP A 453 9.18 29.39 -13.65
C ASP A 453 9.45 28.05 -12.94
N HIS A 454 8.42 27.38 -12.42
CA HIS A 454 8.56 26.11 -11.70
C HIS A 454 8.30 24.91 -12.62
N ARG A 455 9.13 23.88 -12.49
CA ARG A 455 8.94 22.62 -13.21
C ARG A 455 7.81 21.80 -12.56
N ILE A 456 6.59 22.02 -13.03
CA ILE A 456 5.41 21.33 -12.51
C ILE A 456 5.06 20.10 -13.35
N LEU A 457 4.78 18.97 -12.69
CA LEU A 457 4.39 17.70 -13.32
C LEU A 457 3.00 17.75 -13.95
N THR A 458 2.59 16.68 -14.65
CA THR A 458 1.24 16.64 -15.26
C THR A 458 0.15 16.42 -14.23
N PHE A 459 0.46 15.72 -13.14
CA PHE A 459 -0.42 15.48 -12.00
C PHE A 459 0.43 15.55 -10.72
N TYR A 460 -0.23 15.78 -9.59
CA TYR A 460 0.40 15.67 -8.27
C TYR A 460 0.13 14.31 -7.63
N THR A 461 1.08 13.85 -6.81
CA THR A 461 0.96 12.59 -6.09
C THR A 461 -0.19 12.67 -5.10
N ASN A 462 -0.97 11.59 -5.02
CA ASN A 462 -2.17 11.58 -4.21
C ASN A 462 -1.84 11.72 -2.73
N SER A 463 -2.46 12.69 -2.04
CA SER A 463 -2.28 12.93 -0.61
C SER A 463 -0.81 12.90 -0.14
N THR A 464 -0.42 11.84 0.57
CA THR A 464 0.93 11.56 1.08
C THR A 464 1.42 10.17 0.63
N MET A 465 0.89 9.67 -0.48
CA MET A 465 1.38 8.43 -1.08
C MET A 465 2.80 8.60 -1.59
N LEU A 466 3.52 7.48 -1.71
CA LEU A 466 4.75 7.44 -2.48
C LEU A 466 4.43 7.74 -3.96
N PRO A 467 5.33 8.42 -4.69
CA PRO A 467 5.25 8.46 -6.15
C PRO A 467 5.15 7.06 -6.73
N VAL A 468 4.33 6.92 -7.76
CA VAL A 468 3.88 5.62 -8.29
C VAL A 468 5.00 4.77 -8.93
N ASP A 469 6.18 5.35 -9.13
CA ASP A 469 7.37 4.74 -9.70
C ASP A 469 8.51 4.52 -8.68
N THR A 470 8.27 4.77 -7.38
CA THR A 470 9.30 4.75 -6.33
C THR A 470 9.87 3.35 -6.07
N THR A 471 9.02 2.37 -5.75
CA THR A 471 9.43 0.99 -5.45
C THR A 471 8.44 0.00 -6.04
N GLU A 472 8.94 -1.19 -6.36
CA GLU A 472 8.14 -2.36 -6.77
C GLU A 472 7.88 -3.30 -5.58
N ASP A 473 8.49 -3.12 -4.41
CA ASP A 473 8.27 -4.00 -3.26
C ASP A 473 7.05 -3.54 -2.44
N LEU A 474 6.02 -4.40 -2.37
CA LEU A 474 4.79 -4.12 -1.63
C LEU A 474 5.05 -3.84 -0.15
N PHE A 475 5.93 -4.61 0.49
CA PHE A 475 6.17 -4.55 1.92
C PHE A 475 7.06 -3.36 2.30
N GLU A 476 8.00 -3.00 1.43
CA GLU A 476 8.75 -1.74 1.56
C GLU A 476 7.80 -0.54 1.46
N ALA A 477 6.94 -0.50 0.43
CA ALA A 477 5.98 0.56 0.24
C ALA A 477 5.02 0.69 1.42
N MET A 478 4.48 -0.43 1.93
CA MET A 478 3.61 -0.43 3.10
C MET A 478 4.34 -0.04 4.39
N GLY A 479 5.58 -0.50 4.60
CA GLY A 479 6.38 -0.11 5.77
C GLY A 479 6.72 1.38 5.78
N HIS A 480 6.99 1.96 4.60
CA HIS A 480 7.13 3.42 4.48
C HIS A 480 5.80 4.12 4.78
N GLN A 481 4.71 3.66 4.17
CA GLN A 481 3.41 4.34 4.20
C GLN A 481 2.65 4.17 5.52
N GLU A 482 3.00 3.19 6.37
CA GLU A 482 2.27 2.87 7.59
C GLU A 482 2.00 4.09 8.49
N ASP A 483 3.05 4.80 8.94
CA ASP A 483 2.90 5.95 9.85
C ASP A 483 2.11 7.10 9.20
N LEU A 484 2.31 7.32 7.89
CA LEU A 484 1.61 8.36 7.13
C LEU A 484 0.12 8.06 7.03
N GLN A 485 -0.24 6.82 6.67
CA GLN A 485 -1.64 6.43 6.55
C GLN A 485 -2.33 6.38 7.92
N CYS A 486 -1.63 5.97 8.98
CA CYS A 486 -2.15 6.00 10.35
C CYS A 486 -2.34 7.43 10.91
N SER A 487 -1.70 8.45 10.31
CA SER A 487 -1.84 9.84 10.74
C SER A 487 -3.18 10.47 10.32
N TYR A 488 -3.90 9.88 9.37
CA TYR A 488 -5.20 10.38 8.94
C TYR A 488 -6.29 9.98 9.92
N THR A 489 -7.03 10.97 10.41
CA THR A 489 -8.25 10.77 11.21
C THR A 489 -9.50 10.68 10.34
N GLY A 490 -9.37 10.78 9.02
CA GLY A 490 -10.45 10.66 8.05
C GLY A 490 -10.34 9.41 7.19
N GLY A 491 -10.73 9.53 5.92
CA GLY A 491 -10.55 8.44 4.96
C GLY A 491 -9.09 8.29 4.54
N THR A 492 -8.57 7.07 4.62
CA THR A 492 -7.31 6.64 4.00
C THR A 492 -7.51 5.25 3.41
N VAL A 493 -6.80 4.94 2.32
CA VAL A 493 -6.72 3.59 1.76
C VAL A 493 -5.37 3.39 1.09
N PHE A 494 -4.75 2.24 1.33
CA PHE A 494 -3.58 1.79 0.59
C PHE A 494 -4.00 0.81 -0.53
N HIS A 495 -3.71 1.19 -1.78
CA HIS A 495 -3.97 0.35 -2.94
C HIS A 495 -2.72 -0.45 -3.33
N ALA A 496 -2.74 -1.76 -3.08
CA ALA A 496 -1.71 -2.66 -3.57
C ALA A 496 -1.98 -2.98 -5.06
N PHE A 497 -1.40 -2.22 -5.98
CA PHE A 497 -1.52 -2.44 -7.42
C PHE A 497 -0.66 -3.64 -7.88
N LEU A 498 -1.27 -4.80 -8.11
CA LEU A 498 -0.58 -6.09 -8.33
C LEU A 498 -0.33 -6.45 -9.80
N GLY A 499 -0.73 -5.60 -10.74
CA GLY A 499 -0.56 -5.85 -12.17
C GLY A 499 -1.63 -6.77 -12.74
N GLU A 500 -1.64 -8.07 -12.46
CA GLU A 500 -2.63 -9.01 -12.99
C GLU A 500 -3.35 -9.80 -11.90
N GLN A 501 -4.26 -10.67 -12.32
CA GLN A 501 -5.00 -11.56 -11.43
C GLN A 501 -4.06 -12.37 -10.53
N LEU A 502 -4.40 -12.51 -9.25
CA LEU A 502 -3.66 -13.40 -8.36
C LEU A 502 -3.83 -14.88 -8.80
N PRO A 503 -2.75 -15.69 -8.77
CA PRO A 503 -2.77 -17.10 -9.18
C PRO A 503 -3.81 -17.97 -8.49
N SER A 504 -4.16 -17.68 -7.23
CA SER A 504 -5.13 -18.47 -6.47
C SER A 504 -5.81 -17.66 -5.36
N TRP A 505 -6.96 -18.16 -4.90
CA TRP A 505 -7.70 -17.54 -3.79
C TRP A 505 -6.95 -17.70 -2.46
N GLU A 506 -6.20 -18.79 -2.27
CA GLU A 506 -5.34 -19.01 -1.10
C GLU A 506 -4.28 -17.92 -1.00
N LEU A 507 -3.70 -17.52 -2.15
CA LEU A 507 -2.69 -16.46 -2.17
C LEU A 507 -3.29 -15.09 -1.82
N ALA A 508 -4.48 -14.78 -2.33
CA ALA A 508 -5.19 -13.55 -1.99
C ALA A 508 -5.48 -13.48 -0.48
N ARG A 509 -5.97 -14.60 0.08
CA ARG A 509 -6.22 -14.76 1.51
C ARG A 509 -4.94 -14.57 2.32
N ASP A 510 -3.87 -15.30 1.99
CA ASP A 510 -2.61 -15.29 2.73
C ASP A 510 -1.95 -13.92 2.67
N LEU A 511 -2.09 -13.21 1.54
CA LEU A 511 -1.63 -11.83 1.41
C LEU A 511 -2.41 -10.91 2.33
N ILE A 512 -3.74 -10.90 2.28
CA ILE A 512 -4.55 -10.08 3.20
C ILE A 512 -4.24 -10.38 4.66
N LYS A 513 -4.19 -11.66 5.05
CA LYS A 513 -3.81 -12.10 6.40
C LYS A 513 -2.44 -11.55 6.82
N THR A 514 -1.45 -11.62 5.93
CA THR A 514 -0.09 -11.12 6.22
C THR A 514 -0.08 -9.59 6.34
N LEU A 515 -0.78 -8.89 5.44
CA LEU A 515 -0.81 -7.43 5.43
C LEU A 515 -1.52 -6.87 6.67
N THR A 516 -2.68 -7.41 7.05
CA THR A 516 -3.44 -6.95 8.22
C THR A 516 -2.76 -7.31 9.53
N ALA A 517 -2.02 -8.43 9.59
CA ALA A 517 -1.24 -8.81 10.75
C ALA A 517 0.03 -7.97 10.94
N ARG A 518 0.74 -7.62 9.85
CA ARG A 518 2.04 -6.92 9.94
C ARG A 518 1.94 -5.41 10.01
N PHE A 519 0.95 -4.81 9.37
CA PHE A 519 0.83 -3.36 9.26
C PHE A 519 -0.45 -2.85 9.91
N ARG A 520 -0.40 -1.63 10.44
CA ARG A 520 -1.53 -0.96 11.09
C ARG A 520 -2.35 -0.10 10.14
N ILE A 521 -2.12 -0.22 8.83
CA ILE A 521 -2.83 0.56 7.81
C ILE A 521 -4.34 0.26 7.87
N PRO A 522 -5.22 1.28 7.99
CA PRO A 522 -6.65 1.08 8.24
C PRO A 522 -7.41 0.37 7.12
N TYR A 523 -7.20 0.76 5.86
CA TYR A 523 -7.90 0.19 4.70
C TYR A 523 -6.91 -0.26 3.64
N ILE A 524 -7.11 -1.48 3.16
CA ILE A 524 -6.25 -2.12 2.16
C ILE A 524 -7.11 -2.67 1.03
N THR A 525 -6.63 -2.53 -0.21
CA THR A 525 -7.19 -3.24 -1.37
C THR A 525 -6.09 -3.93 -2.14
N LEU A 526 -6.35 -5.15 -2.62
CA LEU A 526 -5.55 -5.75 -3.68
C LEU A 526 -6.13 -5.29 -5.01
N THR A 527 -5.28 -4.82 -5.94
CA THR A 527 -5.76 -4.20 -7.18
C THR A 527 -5.04 -4.83 -8.38
N PRO A 528 -5.62 -5.90 -8.97
CA PRO A 528 -5.19 -6.41 -10.26
C PRO A 528 -5.70 -5.51 -11.39
N THR A 529 -4.99 -5.48 -12.51
CA THR A 529 -5.47 -4.98 -13.80
C THR A 529 -5.91 -6.18 -14.64
N PHE A 530 -7.01 -6.03 -15.35
CA PHE A 530 -7.58 -7.08 -16.19
C PHE A 530 -8.26 -6.49 -17.42
N SER A 531 -8.48 -7.31 -18.43
CA SER A 531 -9.09 -6.92 -19.69
C SER A 531 -10.41 -7.64 -19.91
N ILE A 532 -11.42 -6.98 -20.47
CA ILE A 532 -12.68 -7.63 -20.89
C ILE A 532 -12.78 -7.61 -22.42
N CYS A 533 -12.77 -8.79 -23.02
CA CYS A 533 -13.01 -9.00 -24.44
C CYS A 533 -14.53 -9.12 -24.70
N PRO A 534 -15.10 -8.42 -25.71
CA PRO A 534 -16.52 -8.53 -26.03
C PRO A 534 -16.98 -9.96 -26.36
N THR A 535 -16.12 -10.76 -26.97
CA THR A 535 -16.44 -12.12 -27.41
C THR A 535 -16.14 -13.17 -26.34
N HIS A 536 -15.04 -12.99 -25.62
CA HIS A 536 -14.51 -14.04 -24.74
C HIS A 536 -14.51 -13.69 -23.25
N GLY A 537 -15.03 -12.52 -22.88
CA GLY A 537 -15.11 -12.03 -21.51
C GLY A 537 -13.74 -11.75 -20.91
N TYR A 538 -13.60 -12.10 -19.63
CA TYR A 538 -12.44 -11.78 -18.80
C TYR A 538 -11.10 -12.30 -19.34
N ARG A 539 -10.06 -11.46 -19.24
CA ARG A 539 -8.66 -11.73 -19.59
C ARG A 539 -7.74 -11.21 -18.48
N ALA A 540 -6.76 -12.02 -18.09
CA ALA A 540 -5.81 -11.66 -17.06
C ALA A 540 -4.81 -10.62 -17.57
N GLY A 541 -4.55 -9.61 -16.75
CA GLY A 541 -3.60 -8.55 -17.04
C GLY A 541 -4.10 -7.51 -18.04
N GLU A 542 -3.22 -6.55 -18.32
CA GLU A 542 -3.46 -5.53 -19.33
C GLU A 542 -3.23 -6.10 -20.74
N GLN A 543 -4.32 -6.29 -21.48
CA GLN A 543 -4.29 -6.78 -22.86
C GLN A 543 -5.10 -5.84 -23.76
N PRO A 544 -4.52 -4.81 -24.40
CA PRO A 544 -5.28 -3.89 -25.26
C PRO A 544 -6.04 -4.61 -26.39
N GLU A 545 -5.50 -5.71 -26.89
CA GLU A 545 -6.11 -6.60 -27.87
C GLU A 545 -6.20 -8.03 -27.31
N CYS A 546 -7.30 -8.71 -27.60
CA CYS A 546 -7.52 -10.07 -27.14
C CYS A 546 -6.64 -11.06 -27.90
N LEU A 547 -5.75 -11.78 -27.20
CA LEU A 547 -4.87 -12.79 -27.82
C LEU A 547 -5.60 -13.93 -28.55
N ALA A 548 -6.89 -14.12 -28.29
CA ALA A 548 -7.69 -15.18 -28.90
C ALA A 548 -8.44 -14.76 -30.18
N CYS A 549 -8.83 -13.49 -30.33
CA CYS A 549 -9.59 -13.01 -31.51
C CYS A 549 -9.08 -11.72 -32.15
N GLY A 550 -8.09 -11.03 -31.56
CA GLY A 550 -7.59 -9.74 -32.05
C GLY A 550 -8.51 -8.55 -31.81
N GLU A 551 -9.69 -8.74 -31.22
CA GLU A 551 -10.61 -7.65 -30.90
C GLU A 551 -10.06 -6.76 -29.78
N LEU A 552 -10.36 -5.47 -29.86
CA LEU A 552 -10.02 -4.50 -28.81
C LEU A 552 -10.72 -4.85 -27.50
N THR A 553 -9.98 -4.85 -26.40
CA THR A 553 -10.54 -5.13 -25.07
C THR A 553 -10.74 -3.85 -24.27
N LEU A 554 -11.58 -3.95 -23.23
CA LEU A 554 -11.68 -2.93 -22.19
C LEU A 554 -10.71 -3.28 -21.06
N VAL A 555 -9.60 -2.55 -20.95
CA VAL A 555 -8.67 -2.67 -19.82
C VAL A 555 -9.28 -1.96 -18.61
N TYR A 556 -9.50 -2.69 -17.52
CA TYR A 556 -9.99 -2.19 -16.24
C TYR A 556 -8.87 -2.16 -15.21
N SER A 557 -8.81 -1.06 -14.46
CA SER A 557 -8.02 -0.95 -13.24
C SER A 557 -8.75 -0.06 -12.23
N ARG A 558 -8.24 0.05 -11.02
CA ARG A 558 -8.78 0.97 -10.01
C ARG A 558 -8.18 2.36 -10.20
N ILE A 559 -9.03 3.36 -10.40
CA ILE A 559 -8.58 4.73 -10.66
C ILE A 559 -8.15 5.43 -9.36
N VAL A 560 -9.06 5.50 -8.38
CA VAL A 560 -8.82 6.04 -7.04
C VAL A 560 -9.53 5.26 -5.94
N GLY A 561 -10.47 4.39 -6.32
CA GLY A 561 -11.21 3.60 -5.35
C GLY A 561 -12.23 2.62 -5.95
N TYR A 562 -12.65 2.83 -7.20
CA TYR A 562 -13.53 1.91 -7.92
C TYR A 562 -12.94 1.58 -9.30
N PHE A 563 -13.44 0.52 -9.92
CA PHE A 563 -12.95 0.04 -11.21
C PHE A 563 -13.64 0.77 -12.38
N ARG A 564 -12.83 1.27 -13.31
CA ARG A 564 -13.29 1.84 -14.59
C ARG A 564 -12.33 1.49 -15.73
N PRO A 565 -12.82 1.46 -16.98
CA PRO A 565 -11.96 1.30 -18.14
C PRO A 565 -10.91 2.43 -18.22
N THR A 566 -9.65 2.10 -18.47
CA THR A 566 -8.55 3.08 -18.52
C THR A 566 -8.73 4.15 -19.61
N ARG A 567 -9.45 3.82 -20.69
CA ARG A 567 -9.80 4.78 -21.76
C ARG A 567 -10.70 5.93 -21.30
N ASP A 568 -11.46 5.73 -20.23
CA ASP A 568 -12.41 6.72 -19.70
C ASP A 568 -11.75 7.62 -18.64
N TRP A 569 -10.46 7.39 -18.33
CA TRP A 569 -9.75 8.13 -17.29
C TRP A 569 -9.34 9.51 -17.79
N ASN A 570 -9.29 10.47 -16.86
CA ASN A 570 -8.77 11.80 -17.16
C ASN A 570 -7.27 11.74 -17.48
N ARG A 571 -6.74 12.79 -18.11
CA ARG A 571 -5.34 12.86 -18.57
C ARG A 571 -4.31 12.69 -17.45
N GLY A 572 -4.62 13.13 -16.24
CA GLY A 572 -3.72 12.98 -15.08
C GLY A 572 -3.64 11.52 -14.66
N LYS A 573 -4.78 10.87 -14.44
CA LYS A 573 -4.84 9.46 -14.06
C LYS A 573 -4.37 8.50 -15.15
N ALA A 574 -4.64 8.81 -16.42
CA ALA A 574 -4.09 8.05 -17.53
C ALA A 574 -2.56 8.10 -17.56
N LYS A 575 -1.96 9.27 -17.29
CA LYS A 575 -0.49 9.38 -17.21
C LYS A 575 0.07 8.69 -15.96
N GLU A 576 -0.59 8.85 -14.82
CA GLU A 576 -0.24 8.17 -13.58
C GLU A 576 -0.24 6.65 -13.77
N PHE A 577 -1.25 6.08 -14.45
CA PHE A 577 -1.32 4.66 -14.79
C PHE A 577 -0.12 4.17 -15.62
N VAL A 578 0.33 4.98 -16.59
CA VAL A 578 1.48 4.64 -17.46
C VAL A 578 2.81 4.70 -16.70
N GLU A 579 2.95 5.63 -15.75
CA GLU A 579 4.17 5.77 -14.94
C GLU A 579 4.20 4.78 -13.75
N ARG A 580 3.05 4.21 -13.39
CA ARG A 580 2.90 3.32 -12.24
C ARG A 580 3.68 2.01 -12.38
N ARG A 581 4.51 1.71 -11.38
CA ARG A 581 5.10 0.40 -11.20
C ARG A 581 4.16 -0.49 -10.39
N VAL A 582 4.03 -1.74 -10.80
CA VAL A 582 3.20 -2.73 -10.10
C VAL A 582 3.98 -3.36 -8.96
N TYR A 583 3.31 -3.60 -7.83
CA TYR A 583 3.93 -4.18 -6.65
C TYR A 583 4.10 -5.70 -6.81
N LYS A 584 5.31 -6.13 -6.47
CA LYS A 584 5.72 -7.50 -6.23
C LYS A 584 5.50 -7.82 -4.76
N TYR A 585 4.94 -9.00 -4.50
CA TYR A 585 4.52 -9.45 -3.17
C TYR A 585 5.26 -10.73 -2.73
N GLU A 586 6.15 -11.26 -3.57
CA GLU A 586 6.91 -12.48 -3.33
C GLU A 586 7.97 -12.33 -2.24
N THR A 587 8.41 -11.10 -1.96
CA THR A 587 9.48 -10.78 -1.00
C THR A 587 9.04 -10.87 0.46
N GLY A 588 7.75 -10.72 0.75
CA GLY A 588 7.25 -10.67 2.13
C GLY A 588 6.10 -11.63 2.48
N LEU A 589 5.55 -12.38 1.52
CA LEU A 589 4.64 -13.48 1.85
C LEU A 589 5.37 -14.56 2.66
N ASP A 590 4.94 -14.73 3.91
CA ASP A 590 5.34 -15.85 4.72
C ASP A 590 4.74 -17.10 4.07
N ARG A 591 5.56 -17.82 3.30
CA ARG A 591 5.11 -19.03 2.59
C ARG A 591 4.91 -20.09 3.66
N SER A 592 3.74 -20.12 4.27
CA SER A 592 3.33 -21.12 5.26
C SER A 592 3.21 -22.54 4.68
N LYS A 593 3.26 -22.70 3.34
CA LYS A 593 3.55 -23.99 2.69
C LYS A 593 5.05 -24.36 2.68
N GLY A 594 5.93 -23.38 2.84
CA GLY A 594 7.37 -23.53 3.05
C GLY A 594 7.76 -23.72 4.52
N ASP A 595 6.83 -23.61 5.48
CA ASP A 595 7.15 -23.66 6.91
C ASP A 595 7.60 -25.06 7.36
N SER A 596 7.16 -26.15 6.70
CA SER A 596 7.73 -27.49 6.97
C SER A 596 9.15 -27.64 6.43
N GLU A 597 9.44 -27.05 5.27
CA GLU A 597 10.74 -27.19 4.60
C GLU A 597 11.77 -26.26 5.23
N LEU A 598 11.38 -25.02 5.58
CA LEU A 598 12.24 -24.07 6.27
C LEU A 598 12.54 -24.52 7.70
N LYS A 599 11.55 -25.04 8.45
CA LYS A 599 11.79 -25.64 9.78
C LYS A 599 12.66 -26.89 9.69
N GLU A 600 12.52 -27.69 8.63
CA GLU A 600 13.40 -28.83 8.38
C GLU A 600 14.83 -28.36 8.03
N MET A 601 14.98 -27.30 7.23
CA MET A 601 16.29 -26.69 6.96
C MET A 601 16.91 -26.07 8.22
N GLU A 602 16.12 -25.45 9.10
CA GLU A 602 16.59 -24.94 10.39
C GLU A 602 17.09 -26.07 11.29
N ARG A 603 16.37 -27.20 11.37
CA ARG A 603 16.84 -28.40 12.09
C ARG A 603 18.14 -28.93 11.50
N GLN A 604 18.19 -29.09 10.17
CA GLN A 604 19.39 -29.55 9.48
C GLN A 604 20.59 -28.61 9.69
N ILE A 605 20.38 -27.30 9.83
CA ILE A 605 21.43 -26.32 10.14
C ILE A 605 21.84 -26.36 11.61
N ALA A 606 20.89 -26.51 12.53
CA ALA A 606 21.18 -26.68 13.96
C ALA A 606 22.05 -27.92 14.22
N ASP A 607 21.86 -28.98 13.43
CA ASP A 607 22.62 -30.23 13.50
C ASP A 607 24.02 -30.15 12.84
N ILE A 608 24.38 -29.03 12.18
CA ILE A 608 25.71 -28.86 11.59
C ILE A 608 26.74 -28.66 12.69
N ALA A 609 27.36 -29.76 13.11
CA ALA A 609 28.56 -29.71 13.92
C ALA A 609 29.75 -29.13 13.12
N HIS A 610 30.62 -28.39 13.82
CA HIS A 610 31.95 -27.99 13.34
C HIS A 610 32.04 -26.93 12.21
N LEU A 611 31.09 -25.98 12.11
CA LEU A 611 31.28 -24.73 11.35
C LEU A 611 31.24 -23.53 12.29
N PRO A 612 32.40 -23.08 12.81
CA PRO A 612 32.44 -22.02 13.80
C PRO A 612 32.36 -20.63 13.14
N VAL A 613 31.41 -19.83 13.58
CA VAL A 613 31.28 -18.42 13.19
C VAL A 613 32.12 -17.58 14.14
N ALA A 614 33.03 -16.77 13.58
CA ALA A 614 33.85 -15.84 14.33
C ALA A 614 33.21 -14.45 14.43
N GLY A 615 32.37 -14.09 13.46
CA GLY A 615 31.57 -12.87 13.47
C GLY A 615 30.63 -12.79 12.27
N TYR A 616 29.66 -11.89 12.35
CA TYR A 616 28.64 -11.74 11.32
C TYR A 616 28.28 -10.27 11.08
N ILE A 617 28.50 -9.80 9.84
CA ILE A 617 28.07 -8.48 9.39
C ILE A 617 26.76 -8.63 8.63
N LYS A 618 25.70 -8.04 9.18
CA LYS A 618 24.33 -8.15 8.64
C LYS A 618 24.17 -7.54 7.25
N SER A 619 24.95 -6.50 6.91
CA SER A 619 24.86 -5.80 5.62
C SER A 619 26.21 -5.19 5.18
N THR A 620 26.55 -5.34 3.91
CA THR A 620 27.65 -4.70 3.18
C THR A 620 27.20 -4.37 1.75
N LEU A 621 27.80 -3.35 1.12
CA LEU A 621 27.49 -2.90 -0.24
C LEU A 621 28.61 -3.20 -1.27
N SER A 622 29.77 -3.72 -0.84
CA SER A 622 30.96 -3.82 -1.70
C SER A 622 31.60 -5.21 -1.79
N ASP A 623 31.32 -6.12 -0.86
CA ASP A 623 32.08 -7.39 -0.75
C ASP A 623 31.61 -8.52 -1.68
N TYR A 624 30.51 -8.33 -2.41
CA TYR A 624 29.96 -9.30 -3.35
C TYR A 624 29.86 -8.71 -4.76
N PRO A 625 30.83 -9.02 -5.66
CA PRO A 625 30.81 -8.53 -7.04
C PRO A 625 29.53 -8.87 -7.79
N GLY A 626 28.90 -7.85 -8.39
CA GLY A 626 27.64 -8.00 -9.14
C GLY A 626 26.37 -8.07 -8.28
N LYS A 627 26.46 -7.84 -6.96
CA LYS A 627 25.32 -7.74 -6.05
C LYS A 627 25.38 -6.40 -5.30
N MET A 628 24.24 -5.68 -5.24
CA MET A 628 24.16 -4.37 -4.57
C MET A 628 24.31 -4.46 -3.04
N GLN A 629 23.88 -5.57 -2.44
CA GLN A 629 23.93 -5.78 -0.99
C GLN A 629 24.19 -7.25 -0.66
N ALA A 630 24.98 -7.51 0.39
CA ALA A 630 25.23 -8.84 0.93
C ALA A 630 25.37 -8.82 2.46
N SER A 631 25.35 -10.00 3.09
CA SER A 631 25.81 -10.19 4.47
C SER A 631 27.14 -10.96 4.46
N ILE A 632 27.97 -10.81 5.49
CA ILE A 632 29.26 -11.51 5.59
C ILE A 632 29.28 -12.37 6.86
N MET A 633 29.54 -13.66 6.70
CA MET A 633 29.85 -14.57 7.79
C MET A 633 31.34 -14.88 7.81
N PHE A 634 32.00 -14.59 8.92
CA PHE A 634 33.40 -14.94 9.14
C PHE A 634 33.50 -16.29 9.84
N THR A 635 34.33 -17.20 9.32
CA THR A 635 34.65 -18.48 9.96
C THR A 635 35.85 -18.35 10.90
N SER A 636 35.88 -19.11 12.00
CA SER A 636 36.99 -19.04 12.97
C SER A 636 38.15 -19.96 12.59
N ARG A 637 39.39 -19.52 12.86
CA ARG A 637 40.66 -20.21 12.58
C ARG A 637 41.04 -20.29 11.11
N CYS A 638 42.34 -20.14 10.85
CA CYS A 638 42.94 -20.31 9.53
C CYS A 638 44.16 -21.22 9.64
N ASN A 639 44.32 -22.16 8.70
CA ASN A 639 45.47 -23.08 8.68
C ASN A 639 46.78 -22.41 8.25
N LEU A 640 46.73 -21.27 7.56
CA LEU A 640 47.92 -20.49 7.23
C LEU A 640 48.35 -19.57 8.38
N ALA A 641 47.39 -19.00 9.10
CA ALA A 641 47.64 -18.07 10.22
C ALA A 641 48.77 -17.07 9.94
N CYS A 642 48.68 -16.38 8.79
CA CYS A 642 49.74 -15.49 8.32
C CYS A 642 50.07 -14.43 9.38
N PRO A 643 51.36 -14.18 9.71
CA PRO A 643 51.76 -13.22 10.73
C PRO A 643 51.19 -11.80 10.54
N TRP A 644 50.95 -11.42 9.29
CA TRP A 644 50.44 -10.11 8.87
C TRP A 644 48.91 -10.06 8.70
N CYS A 645 48.16 -11.12 9.06
CA CYS A 645 46.71 -11.13 8.89
C CYS A 645 46.05 -10.05 9.78
N HIS A 646 45.26 -9.15 9.19
CA HIS A 646 44.51 -8.11 9.91
C HIS A 646 43.34 -8.66 10.74
N ASN A 647 42.92 -9.90 10.48
CA ASN A 647 41.87 -10.61 11.22
C ASN A 647 42.46 -11.53 12.31
N GLY A 648 43.45 -11.04 13.07
CA GLY A 648 44.15 -11.81 14.11
C GLY A 648 43.22 -12.53 15.09
N PRO A 649 42.24 -11.85 15.71
CA PRO A 649 41.24 -12.47 16.59
C PRO A 649 40.52 -13.67 15.96
N VAL A 650 39.99 -13.49 14.75
CA VAL A 650 39.28 -14.54 13.98
C VAL A 650 40.19 -15.74 13.71
N VAL A 651 41.46 -15.50 13.37
CA VAL A 651 42.46 -16.53 13.09
C VAL A 651 42.90 -17.28 14.35
N GLN A 652 42.99 -16.61 15.49
CA GLN A 652 43.31 -17.21 16.79
C GLN A 652 42.13 -18.03 17.35
N GLY A 653 40.95 -17.86 16.75
CA GLY A 653 39.76 -18.63 17.08
C GLY A 653 38.87 -17.95 18.11
N GLU A 654 39.02 -16.63 18.28
CA GLU A 654 37.99 -15.81 18.93
C GLU A 654 36.69 -15.89 18.13
N ARG A 655 35.57 -15.85 18.86
CA ARG A 655 34.24 -16.04 18.29
C ARG A 655 33.25 -15.13 18.99
N ASP A 656 32.34 -14.59 18.20
CA ASP A 656 31.10 -14.01 18.69
C ASP A 656 30.10 -15.11 19.07
N ASP A 657 29.09 -14.75 19.87
CA ASP A 657 27.96 -15.62 20.26
C ASP A 657 26.94 -15.86 19.11
N VAL A 658 27.40 -15.82 17.85
CA VAL A 658 26.57 -16.01 16.66
C VAL A 658 26.72 -17.44 16.14
N THR A 659 25.62 -18.12 15.88
CA THR A 659 25.63 -19.47 15.30
C THR A 659 25.35 -19.45 13.79
N VAL A 660 25.63 -20.55 13.10
CA VAL A 660 25.24 -20.73 11.69
C VAL A 660 23.72 -20.72 11.50
N LEU A 661 22.95 -21.07 12.54
CA LEU A 661 21.49 -20.98 12.56
C LEU A 661 21.04 -19.52 12.64
N ASP A 662 21.71 -18.68 13.41
CA ASP A 662 21.40 -17.25 13.49
C ASP A 662 21.72 -16.56 12.16
N VAL A 663 22.85 -16.92 11.53
CA VAL A 663 23.20 -16.46 10.18
C VAL A 663 22.13 -16.89 9.19
N PHE A 664 21.69 -18.15 9.24
CA PHE A 664 20.65 -18.68 8.36
C PHE A 664 19.33 -17.92 8.54
N ARG A 665 18.82 -17.82 9.78
CA ARG A 665 17.58 -17.11 10.09
C ARG A 665 17.59 -15.67 9.58
N HIS A 666 18.70 -14.98 9.82
CA HIS A 666 18.86 -13.61 9.35
C HIS A 666 18.89 -13.51 7.82
N ILE A 667 19.72 -14.32 7.13
CA ILE A 667 19.77 -14.24 5.66
C ILE A 667 18.46 -14.72 5.02
N THR A 668 17.74 -15.66 5.64
CA THR A 668 16.40 -16.06 5.20
C THR A 668 15.32 -15.04 5.53
N SER A 669 15.57 -14.07 6.42
CA SER A 669 14.66 -12.94 6.63
C SER A 669 14.99 -11.72 5.77
N THR A 670 16.20 -11.62 5.20
CA THR A 670 16.58 -10.45 4.39
C THR A 670 16.12 -10.55 2.93
N SER A 671 15.85 -9.42 2.28
CA SER A 671 15.44 -9.37 0.87
C SER A 671 16.58 -9.68 -0.10
N HIS A 672 17.83 -9.33 0.25
CA HIS A 672 18.98 -9.47 -0.66
C HIS A 672 19.42 -10.92 -0.89
N LYS A 673 19.14 -11.86 0.04
CA LYS A 673 19.51 -13.30 -0.06
C LYS A 673 20.94 -13.56 -0.57
N CYS A 674 21.91 -12.71 -0.23
CA CYS A 674 23.31 -12.83 -0.65
C CYS A 674 24.23 -12.96 0.57
N LEU A 675 24.98 -14.06 0.65
CA LEU A 675 25.92 -14.34 1.75
C LEU A 675 27.35 -14.49 1.24
N VAL A 676 28.27 -13.74 1.84
CA VAL A 676 29.72 -13.93 1.69
C VAL A 676 30.21 -14.78 2.86
N VAL A 677 30.76 -15.96 2.57
CA VAL A 677 31.41 -16.82 3.55
C VAL A 677 32.91 -16.58 3.49
N SER A 678 33.45 -15.92 4.51
CA SER A 678 34.83 -15.42 4.57
C SER A 678 35.47 -15.65 5.95
N GLY A 679 36.49 -14.89 6.33
CA GLY A 679 37.13 -14.93 7.65
C GLY A 679 38.41 -15.75 7.67
N GLY A 680 38.51 -16.71 8.59
CA GLY A 680 39.67 -17.58 8.77
C GLY A 680 40.01 -18.41 7.52
N GLU A 681 39.71 -19.70 7.51
CA GLU A 681 39.71 -20.46 6.27
C GLU A 681 38.46 -21.35 6.23
N PRO A 682 37.40 -20.95 5.51
CA PRO A 682 36.16 -21.71 5.50
C PRO A 682 36.34 -23.19 5.12
N THR A 683 37.25 -23.49 4.17
CA THR A 683 37.36 -24.83 3.58
C THR A 683 38.00 -25.88 4.48
N ILE A 684 38.56 -25.51 5.64
CA ILE A 684 39.07 -26.49 6.62
C ILE A 684 37.94 -27.08 7.49
N HIS A 685 36.76 -26.47 7.47
CA HIS A 685 35.64 -26.85 8.34
C HIS A 685 34.76 -27.91 7.67
N LYS A 686 34.54 -29.03 8.37
CA LYS A 686 33.69 -30.13 7.88
C LYS A 686 32.23 -29.68 7.65
N GLY A 687 31.73 -28.74 8.46
CA GLY A 687 30.37 -28.23 8.37
C GLY A 687 30.10 -27.31 7.17
N LEU A 688 31.13 -26.86 6.43
CA LEU A 688 30.96 -25.95 5.28
C LEU A 688 30.09 -26.55 4.18
N LEU A 689 30.39 -27.78 3.73
CA LEU A 689 29.68 -28.40 2.60
C LEU A 689 28.18 -28.64 2.88
N PRO A 690 27.79 -29.20 4.04
CA PRO A 690 26.38 -29.29 4.44
C PRO A 690 25.71 -27.91 4.47
N PHE A 691 26.37 -26.91 5.05
CA PHE A 691 25.82 -25.56 5.17
C PHE A 691 25.54 -24.91 3.80
N LEU A 692 26.53 -24.95 2.90
CA LEU A 692 26.37 -24.41 1.55
C LEU A 692 25.24 -25.10 0.77
N ARG A 693 25.04 -26.42 0.95
CA ARG A 693 23.93 -27.14 0.31
C ARG A 693 22.57 -26.63 0.79
N ILE A 694 22.42 -26.40 2.08
CA ILE A 694 21.15 -25.91 2.64
C ILE A 694 20.90 -24.48 2.19
N LEU A 695 21.93 -23.61 2.22
CA LEU A 695 21.82 -22.24 1.72
C LEU A 695 21.39 -22.19 0.24
N LYS A 696 21.97 -23.04 -0.63
CA LYS A 696 21.55 -23.10 -2.05
C LYS A 696 20.12 -23.61 -2.22
N ARG A 697 19.67 -24.58 -1.42
CA ARG A 697 18.26 -25.01 -1.42
C ARG A 697 17.32 -23.89 -0.98
N ALA A 698 17.75 -23.07 -0.02
CA ALA A 698 17.03 -21.87 0.42
C ALA A 698 17.08 -20.69 -0.56
N GLY A 699 17.65 -20.88 -1.76
CA GLY A 699 17.70 -19.84 -2.81
C GLY A 699 18.70 -18.72 -2.54
N ILE A 700 19.67 -18.91 -1.63
CA ILE A 700 20.65 -17.90 -1.27
C ILE A 700 21.79 -17.90 -2.29
N SER A 701 22.19 -16.70 -2.74
CA SER A 701 23.36 -16.49 -3.58
C SER A 701 24.62 -16.43 -2.71
N ILE A 702 25.64 -17.21 -3.04
CA ILE A 702 26.79 -17.42 -2.13
C ILE A 702 28.11 -17.05 -2.80
N LYS A 703 28.88 -16.19 -2.13
CA LYS A 703 30.29 -15.94 -2.41
C LYS A 703 31.15 -16.65 -1.37
N LEU A 704 32.18 -17.37 -1.81
CA LEU A 704 33.13 -18.05 -0.92
C LEU A 704 34.53 -17.46 -1.08
N ASP A 705 35.11 -17.01 0.03
CA ASP A 705 36.50 -16.57 0.09
C ASP A 705 37.37 -17.73 0.64
N SER A 706 38.53 -18.00 0.04
CA SER A 706 39.45 -19.07 0.46
C SER A 706 40.92 -18.74 0.18
N ASN A 707 41.83 -19.30 0.98
CA ASN A 707 43.27 -19.30 0.75
C ASN A 707 43.77 -20.44 -0.17
N GLY A 708 42.86 -21.30 -0.63
CA GLY A 708 43.14 -22.33 -1.64
C GLY A 708 43.90 -23.57 -1.14
N THR A 709 44.12 -23.74 0.16
CA THR A 709 44.87 -24.89 0.69
C THR A 709 44.10 -26.22 0.67
N SER A 710 42.78 -26.20 0.45
CA SER A 710 41.89 -27.38 0.46
C SER A 710 41.27 -27.67 -0.91
N PRO A 711 42.05 -28.10 -1.93
CA PRO A 711 41.57 -28.29 -3.29
C PRO A 711 40.40 -29.28 -3.39
N ASN A 712 40.37 -30.31 -2.52
CA ASN A 712 39.32 -31.33 -2.52
C ASN A 712 37.96 -30.81 -2.07
N VAL A 713 37.92 -29.83 -1.16
CA VAL A 713 36.68 -29.17 -0.75
C VAL A 713 36.21 -28.23 -1.86
N LEU A 714 37.12 -27.44 -2.44
CA LEU A 714 36.81 -26.57 -3.58
C LEU A 714 36.25 -27.35 -4.77
N LYS A 715 36.80 -28.53 -5.09
CA LYS A 715 36.22 -29.41 -6.14
C LYS A 715 34.77 -29.77 -5.85
N GLN A 716 34.44 -30.11 -4.60
CA GLN A 716 33.07 -30.48 -4.22
C GLN A 716 32.13 -29.28 -4.27
N VAL A 717 32.59 -28.12 -3.79
CA VAL A 717 31.86 -26.85 -3.85
C VAL A 717 31.50 -26.49 -5.31
N LEU A 718 32.50 -26.52 -6.19
CA LEU A 718 32.36 -26.14 -7.59
C LEU A 718 31.55 -27.16 -8.39
N ALA A 719 31.83 -28.46 -8.25
CA ALA A 719 31.10 -29.51 -8.95
C ALA A 719 29.63 -29.59 -8.53
N GLY A 720 29.34 -29.31 -7.25
CA GLY A 720 27.99 -29.23 -6.72
C GLY A 720 27.26 -27.92 -7.02
N LYS A 721 27.89 -26.96 -7.72
CA LYS A 721 27.38 -25.59 -7.94
C LYS A 721 26.90 -24.93 -6.64
N LEU A 722 27.67 -25.13 -5.56
CA LEU A 722 27.29 -24.71 -4.21
C LEU A 722 27.56 -23.22 -3.94
N VAL A 723 28.18 -22.52 -4.88
CA VAL A 723 28.53 -21.09 -4.80
C VAL A 723 28.34 -20.45 -6.16
N ASP A 724 28.06 -19.15 -6.16
CA ASP A 724 27.87 -18.34 -7.36
C ASP A 724 29.08 -17.44 -7.64
N PHE A 725 29.95 -17.25 -6.66
CA PHE A 725 31.22 -16.54 -6.81
C PHE A 725 32.31 -17.13 -5.91
N VAL A 726 33.56 -17.18 -6.37
CA VAL A 726 34.71 -17.58 -5.55
C VAL A 726 35.80 -16.51 -5.58
N ALA A 727 36.22 -16.03 -4.41
CA ALA A 727 37.46 -15.27 -4.29
C ALA A 727 38.55 -16.16 -3.69
N MET A 728 39.71 -16.21 -4.31
CA MET A 728 40.86 -16.94 -3.77
C MET A 728 42.06 -16.04 -3.58
N ASP A 729 42.63 -16.04 -2.37
CA ASP A 729 43.86 -15.32 -2.09
C ASP A 729 45.09 -16.16 -2.47
N ILE A 730 45.87 -15.68 -3.44
CA ILE A 730 47.22 -16.16 -3.75
C ILE A 730 48.19 -15.25 -3.00
N LYS A 731 48.91 -15.79 -2.01
CA LYS A 731 49.68 -14.96 -1.06
C LYS A 731 51.02 -14.45 -1.62
N CYS A 732 51.64 -15.17 -2.55
CA CYS A 732 52.92 -14.86 -3.21
C CYS A 732 53.27 -15.94 -4.25
N ALA A 733 54.51 -15.97 -4.77
CA ALA A 733 55.03 -17.12 -5.54
C ALA A 733 54.98 -18.41 -4.71
N LEU A 734 54.66 -19.55 -5.34
CA LEU A 734 54.40 -20.83 -4.66
C LEU A 734 55.58 -21.32 -3.79
N GLU A 735 56.81 -21.07 -4.25
CA GLU A 735 58.05 -21.40 -3.54
C GLU A 735 58.28 -20.53 -2.28
N ASN A 736 57.75 -19.30 -2.30
CA ASN A 736 57.90 -18.32 -1.23
C ASN A 736 56.79 -18.38 -0.16
N TYR A 737 55.80 -19.29 -0.28
CA TYR A 737 54.69 -19.36 0.69
C TYR A 737 55.13 -19.51 2.14
N LYS A 738 56.21 -20.28 2.41
CA LYS A 738 56.73 -20.43 3.79
C LYS A 738 57.26 -19.10 4.32
N ARG A 739 57.94 -18.32 3.49
CA ARG A 739 58.49 -17.00 3.83
C ARG A 739 57.36 -16.01 4.13
N VAL A 740 56.35 -15.95 3.27
CA VAL A 740 55.27 -14.95 3.36
C VAL A 740 54.20 -15.33 4.38
N THR A 741 53.76 -16.58 4.43
CA THR A 741 52.66 -17.00 5.32
C THR A 741 53.16 -17.55 6.67
N GLY A 742 54.46 -17.80 6.82
CA GLY A 742 55.02 -18.48 7.99
C GLY A 742 54.74 -20.00 8.04
N ARG A 743 54.00 -20.55 7.07
CA ARG A 743 53.62 -21.98 7.02
C ARG A 743 54.05 -22.61 5.69
N LYS A 744 54.56 -23.84 5.76
CA LYS A 744 54.91 -24.60 4.56
C LYS A 744 53.65 -25.24 3.96
N VAL A 745 53.31 -24.85 2.74
CA VAL A 745 52.24 -25.45 1.94
C VAL A 745 52.87 -26.21 0.77
N LYS A 746 52.29 -27.34 0.35
CA LYS A 746 52.74 -28.05 -0.86
C LYS A 746 52.27 -27.27 -2.09
N PRO A 747 53.16 -26.80 -3.00
CA PRO A 747 52.77 -26.03 -4.19
C PRO A 747 51.65 -26.67 -5.01
N ARG A 748 51.71 -28.00 -5.21
CA ARG A 748 50.70 -28.78 -5.93
C ARG A 748 49.27 -28.65 -5.40
N LEU A 749 49.08 -28.34 -4.11
CA LEU A 749 47.73 -28.15 -3.56
C LEU A 749 47.12 -26.83 -4.01
N LEU A 750 47.94 -25.77 -4.06
CA LEU A 750 47.52 -24.44 -4.49
C LEU A 750 47.29 -24.41 -6.00
N GLU A 751 48.20 -25.02 -6.78
CA GLU A 751 48.04 -25.22 -8.23
C GLU A 751 46.71 -25.93 -8.52
N ALA A 752 46.44 -27.03 -7.82
CA ALA A 752 45.20 -27.77 -8.01
C ALA A 752 43.94 -26.94 -7.68
N SER A 753 43.98 -26.06 -6.68
CA SER A 753 42.87 -25.17 -6.35
C SER A 753 42.66 -24.09 -7.43
N ILE A 754 43.75 -23.48 -7.89
CA ILE A 754 43.73 -22.45 -8.94
C ILE A 754 43.17 -23.03 -10.24
N ASP A 755 43.66 -24.18 -10.67
CA ASP A 755 43.19 -24.85 -11.89
C ASP A 755 41.71 -25.24 -11.80
N ARG A 756 41.27 -25.72 -10.63
CA ARG A 756 39.85 -26.06 -10.38
C ARG A 756 38.96 -24.83 -10.48
N ILE A 757 39.35 -23.71 -9.90
CA ILE A 757 38.58 -22.46 -9.95
C ILE A 757 38.50 -21.95 -11.40
N LYS A 758 39.64 -21.86 -12.11
CA LYS A 758 39.71 -21.39 -13.50
C LYS A 758 38.85 -22.22 -14.46
N THR A 759 38.80 -23.54 -14.27
CA THR A 759 38.06 -24.46 -15.15
C THR A 759 36.58 -24.62 -14.76
N SER A 760 36.14 -24.12 -13.60
CA SER A 760 34.80 -24.36 -13.06
C SER A 760 33.64 -23.63 -13.74
N ARG A 761 33.94 -22.61 -14.57
CA ARG A 761 32.97 -21.64 -15.13
C ARG A 761 32.21 -20.81 -14.09
N VAL A 762 32.48 -20.97 -12.80
CA VAL A 762 31.94 -20.09 -11.74
C VAL A 762 32.69 -18.75 -11.82
N PRO A 763 31.99 -17.60 -11.77
CA PRO A 763 32.62 -16.29 -11.62
C PRO A 763 33.61 -16.29 -10.45
N HIS A 764 34.82 -15.79 -10.69
CA HIS A 764 35.87 -15.84 -9.68
C HIS A 764 36.83 -14.67 -9.77
N GLU A 765 37.54 -14.45 -8.67
CA GLU A 765 38.57 -13.44 -8.53
C GLU A 765 39.77 -14.02 -7.77
N PHE A 766 40.97 -13.81 -8.28
CA PHE A 766 42.20 -14.09 -7.55
C PHE A 766 42.75 -12.80 -6.97
N ARG A 767 43.14 -12.84 -5.70
CA ARG A 767 43.58 -11.68 -4.94
C ARG A 767 44.95 -11.90 -4.33
N THR A 768 45.72 -10.84 -4.11
CA THR A 768 46.94 -10.89 -3.30
C THR A 768 47.02 -9.66 -2.39
N THR A 769 47.56 -9.82 -1.18
CA THR A 769 47.79 -8.71 -0.27
C THR A 769 49.25 -8.29 -0.35
N ILE A 770 49.50 -7.02 -0.69
CA ILE A 770 50.87 -6.49 -0.78
C ILE A 770 51.34 -6.11 0.63
N VAL A 771 52.15 -6.98 1.22
CA VAL A 771 52.73 -6.77 2.55
C VAL A 771 54.14 -6.19 2.39
N PRO A 772 54.41 -4.98 2.92
CA PRO A 772 55.71 -4.34 2.82
C PRO A 772 56.86 -5.25 3.27
N SER A 773 57.94 -5.27 2.50
CA SER A 773 59.15 -6.07 2.74
C SER A 773 58.95 -7.60 2.78
N LEU A 774 57.75 -8.09 2.47
CA LEU A 774 57.41 -9.51 2.53
C LEU A 774 56.87 -10.06 1.20
N VAL A 775 56.17 -9.26 0.42
CA VAL A 775 55.76 -9.60 -0.95
C VAL A 775 56.48 -8.64 -1.90
N ASP A 776 57.33 -9.17 -2.76
CA ASP A 776 58.09 -8.39 -3.75
C ASP A 776 57.45 -8.45 -5.15
N MET A 777 58.03 -7.75 -6.12
CA MET A 777 57.51 -7.71 -7.49
C MET A 777 57.56 -9.08 -8.18
N GLU A 778 58.56 -9.91 -7.88
CA GLU A 778 58.66 -11.26 -8.45
C GLU A 778 57.52 -12.15 -7.95
N ASP A 779 57.19 -12.06 -6.66
CA ASP A 779 56.02 -12.70 -6.06
C ASP A 779 54.71 -12.26 -6.73
N LEU A 780 54.57 -10.97 -7.05
CA LEU A 780 53.38 -10.42 -7.70
C LEU A 780 53.25 -10.86 -9.16
N TYR A 781 54.34 -10.86 -9.93
CA TYR A 781 54.35 -11.37 -11.31
C TYR A 781 53.99 -12.85 -11.35
N GLU A 782 54.54 -13.65 -10.44
CA GLU A 782 54.23 -15.07 -10.38
C GLU A 782 52.78 -15.33 -9.95
N ALA A 783 52.26 -14.59 -8.95
CA ALA A 783 50.85 -14.67 -8.57
C ALA A 783 49.91 -14.28 -9.73
N LYS A 784 50.26 -13.25 -10.52
CA LYS A 784 49.51 -12.82 -11.72
C LYS A 784 49.57 -13.88 -12.81
N ARG A 785 50.72 -14.54 -13.00
CA ARG A 785 50.85 -15.66 -13.94
C ARG A 785 49.93 -16.82 -13.55
N LEU A 786 49.95 -17.21 -12.27
CA LEU A 786 49.13 -18.31 -11.73
C LEU A 786 47.62 -18.02 -11.88
N SER A 787 47.19 -16.79 -11.60
CA SER A 787 45.79 -16.38 -11.73
C SER A 787 45.28 -16.32 -13.18
N GLY A 788 46.16 -16.47 -14.18
CA GLY A 788 45.79 -16.32 -15.59
C GLY A 788 45.71 -14.87 -16.05
N GLN A 789 46.65 -14.05 -15.57
CA GLN A 789 46.82 -12.62 -15.89
C GLN A 789 45.79 -11.67 -15.28
N LYS A 790 44.87 -12.17 -14.43
CA LYS A 790 43.87 -11.36 -13.72
C LYS A 790 44.07 -11.50 -12.22
N LEU A 791 44.73 -10.52 -11.60
CA LEU A 791 45.03 -10.52 -10.16
C LEU A 791 44.62 -9.18 -9.57
N THR A 792 43.75 -9.22 -8.56
CA THR A 792 43.35 -8.04 -7.78
C THR A 792 44.33 -7.85 -6.64
N MET A 793 44.96 -6.68 -6.57
CA MET A 793 45.88 -6.34 -5.47
C MET A 793 45.12 -5.68 -4.32
N GLN A 794 45.47 -6.06 -3.11
CA GLN A 794 44.91 -5.52 -1.88
C GLN A 794 46.01 -4.89 -1.03
N ARG A 795 45.72 -3.72 -0.46
CA ARG A 795 46.63 -3.06 0.46
C ARG A 795 46.68 -3.80 1.80
N PHE A 796 47.89 -4.01 2.33
CA PHE A 796 48.05 -4.40 3.74
C PHE A 796 47.51 -3.30 4.65
N ARG A 797 46.63 -3.67 5.58
CA ARG A 797 46.08 -2.76 6.59
C ARG A 797 46.76 -3.03 7.92
N ASN A 798 47.41 -2.02 8.46
CA ASN A 798 47.98 -2.02 9.79
C ASN A 798 46.88 -1.65 10.81
N GLY A 799 46.88 -2.32 11.96
CA GLY A 799 45.91 -2.08 13.03
C GLY A 799 46.13 -2.97 14.24
N GLY A 800 45.46 -2.65 15.35
CA GLY A 800 45.57 -3.39 16.62
C GLY A 800 45.15 -4.86 16.54
N THR A 801 44.44 -5.25 15.48
CA THR A 801 43.94 -6.62 15.24
C THR A 801 44.90 -7.48 14.42
N VAL A 802 46.06 -6.97 13.98
CA VAL A 802 47.06 -7.77 13.25
C VAL A 802 47.62 -8.88 14.15
N LEU A 803 47.73 -10.10 13.59
CA LEU A 803 48.04 -11.32 14.32
C LEU A 803 49.40 -11.29 15.06
N ASN A 804 50.47 -10.83 14.42
CA ASN A 804 51.79 -10.78 15.02
C ASN A 804 52.20 -9.33 15.31
N GLU A 805 52.67 -9.07 16.52
CA GLU A 805 53.08 -7.73 16.99
C GLU A 805 54.12 -7.07 16.08
N LYS A 806 55.02 -7.83 15.48
CA LYS A 806 56.04 -7.31 14.55
C LYS A 806 55.43 -6.58 13.34
N PHE A 807 54.24 -6.99 12.92
CA PHE A 807 53.55 -6.37 11.79
C PHE A 807 52.59 -5.24 12.20
N ARG A 808 52.35 -5.03 13.51
CA ARG A 808 51.59 -3.87 14.03
C ARG A 808 52.37 -2.55 13.91
N THR A 809 53.69 -2.63 13.77
CA THR A 809 54.58 -1.47 13.55
C THR A 809 55.00 -1.34 12.09
N CYS A 810 54.47 -2.17 11.18
CA CYS A 810 54.78 -2.12 9.76
C CYS A 810 53.99 -0.97 9.09
N GLN A 811 54.68 -0.08 8.39
CA GLN A 811 54.05 1.05 7.71
C GLN A 811 53.21 0.55 6.53
N GLU A 812 51.95 0.98 6.43
CA GLU A 812 51.15 0.75 5.22
C GLU A 812 51.77 1.49 4.02
N HIS A 813 51.62 0.94 2.82
CA HIS A 813 51.88 1.72 1.61
C HIS A 813 50.95 2.94 1.61
N THR A 814 51.49 4.11 1.28
CA THR A 814 50.70 5.29 0.95
C THR A 814 49.86 5.03 -0.30
N ASP A 815 48.82 5.86 -0.53
CA ASP A 815 47.97 5.72 -1.72
C ASP A 815 48.81 5.82 -3.02
N ASP A 816 49.75 6.78 -3.07
CA ASP A 816 50.68 6.94 -4.20
C ASP A 816 51.59 5.72 -4.42
N GLU A 817 52.16 5.16 -3.34
CA GLU A 817 53.01 3.95 -3.43
C GLU A 817 52.22 2.73 -3.89
N PHE A 818 50.99 2.57 -3.40
CA PHE A 818 50.13 1.47 -3.81
C PHE A 818 49.69 1.61 -5.27
N ASP A 819 49.32 2.81 -5.71
CA ASP A 819 48.92 3.08 -7.08
C ASP A 819 50.07 2.86 -8.07
N ILE A 820 51.31 3.21 -7.70
CA ILE A 820 52.51 2.90 -8.51
C ILE A 820 52.68 1.39 -8.66
N LEU A 821 52.55 0.62 -7.57
CA LEU A 821 52.66 -0.84 -7.61
C LEU A 821 51.54 -1.48 -8.44
N VAL A 822 50.32 -0.95 -8.33
CA VAL A 822 49.18 -1.38 -9.16
C VAL A 822 49.44 -1.08 -10.63
N ALA A 823 49.94 0.11 -10.95
CA ALA A 823 50.26 0.52 -12.33
C ALA A 823 51.39 -0.31 -12.96
N GLN A 824 52.40 -0.72 -12.20
CA GLN A 824 53.46 -1.63 -12.67
C GLN A 824 52.96 -3.03 -12.99
N MET A 825 51.80 -3.39 -12.43
CA MET A 825 51.17 -4.70 -12.54
C MET A 825 49.92 -4.70 -13.42
N ALA A 826 49.46 -3.55 -13.92
CA ALA A 826 48.41 -3.44 -14.95
C ALA A 826 48.98 -3.92 -16.28
#